data_AF-A0A662BFN0-F1
#
_entry.id   AF-A0A662BFN0-F1
#
_cell.length_a   1.000
_cell.length_b   1.000
_cell.length_c   1.000
_cell.angle_alpha   90.00
_cell.angle_beta   90.00
_cell.angle_gamma   90.00
#
_symmetry.space_group_name_H-M   'P 1'
#
loop_
_entity.id
_entity.type
_entity.pdbx_description
1 polymer ?
#
loop_
_entity_poly.entity_id
_entity_poly.type
_entity_poly.pdbx_seq_one_letter_code
_entity_poly.pdbx_strand_id
1 'polypeptide(L)'
;RDFYRRVNQYYKPNSDTTATQWTFEPHVAELIFNEMLQEYDIQVIYNERLDLKKGVKKTDAKINQITMESGLTIKGKMFIDATYEGDLMAVSGVSYTFGREANKTYGETYNGVQVANSKNHQFKNPIDAYVIPGKPESGLLPSILDDGGPGMEGEGDHRIQAYCFRMCMTNVPENRVPFPKPEDYNPMRYEILLRYLNTGVFDVLQLSTPMPNGKTDTNNKGAFATDNIGMNYEYPNGDYQIRENIIKEHENYQKGLMWFLANDSRISKKVQDEVNQWGLPKDEFTDNDNWSHQLYIREARRMISDYVMTQHDCESLVTAVDPVGLAAYTMDSHNVQRYVDENGKVRNEGNIEVGGFPPYPISYKSIVPKVEECSNLLVPVCLSSSHIAFGSIRMEPVFMVLAQSAAAAAVQAINKKSTVQEINYNELKTQLLKDEQVLAWENESLLTSEKEIELRNEKNKNVTIRAIELKDVANMSYPGNFLEYGSGGGSISYTFDVDEYFDYTLSIQKVMNDAYGNAQVWIDNNFVGEINCFRNIKISIPAEQEFYLPLLSKGQHTFTLRFKRETNIGIGKISLVKIPIKVKEFLISQSFPGFMEEKGKNMYPIGNKNMKWKKAAVLDDGVVRLDAQLKPKENCHIFATTDIICKKDIQTTLRFGHNDAAIIWLNGNLIYEYTDVNAFKYNEFSVPIQLRKGKNKLVMMIMQAGGSWLYNVNLDTYQFKSKTSE
;
A
#
# COMPACT_ATOMS: atom_id res chain seq x y z
N ARG A 1 -7.57 -5.39 -18.83
CA ARG A 1 -8.85 -4.61 -18.94
C ARG A 1 -9.90 -5.33 -19.76
N ASP A 2 -9.54 -6.01 -20.85
CA ASP A 2 -10.49 -6.68 -21.75
C ASP A 2 -11.48 -7.61 -21.03
N PHE A 3 -10.98 -8.50 -20.16
CA PHE A 3 -11.82 -9.34 -19.29
C PHE A 3 -12.97 -8.58 -18.60
N TYR A 4 -12.67 -7.49 -17.88
CA TYR A 4 -13.68 -6.69 -17.18
C TYR A 4 -14.65 -5.94 -18.10
N ARG A 5 -14.25 -5.67 -19.35
CA ARG A 5 -15.15 -5.11 -20.37
C ARG A 5 -16.12 -6.18 -20.87
N ARG A 6 -15.63 -7.39 -21.13
CA ARG A 6 -16.46 -8.55 -21.49
C ARG A 6 -17.45 -8.89 -20.38
N VAL A 7 -17.01 -8.84 -19.12
CA VAL A 7 -17.91 -8.98 -17.95
C VAL A 7 -19.02 -7.95 -18.01
N ASN A 8 -18.68 -6.67 -18.22
CA ASN A 8 -19.69 -5.62 -18.34
C ASN A 8 -20.65 -5.84 -19.53
N GLN A 9 -20.14 -6.30 -20.67
CA GLN A 9 -20.97 -6.62 -21.84
C GLN A 9 -21.89 -7.82 -21.61
N TYR A 10 -21.45 -8.84 -20.87
CA TYR A 10 -22.29 -9.98 -20.50
C TYR A 10 -23.55 -9.53 -19.73
N TYR A 11 -23.37 -8.70 -18.69
CA TYR A 11 -24.50 -8.22 -17.88
C TYR A 11 -25.27 -7.07 -18.54
N LYS A 12 -24.60 -6.28 -19.39
CA LYS A 12 -25.16 -5.08 -20.02
C LYS A 12 -24.77 -5.03 -21.51
N PRO A 13 -25.38 -5.86 -22.38
CA PRO A 13 -25.00 -5.97 -23.80
C PRO A 13 -25.14 -4.68 -24.62
N ASN A 14 -25.92 -3.71 -24.12
CA ASN A 14 -26.14 -2.42 -24.78
C ASN A 14 -25.34 -1.27 -24.13
N SER A 15 -24.42 -1.57 -23.22
CA SER A 15 -23.58 -0.56 -22.57
C SER A 15 -22.37 -0.18 -23.41
N ASP A 16 -21.72 0.93 -23.06
CA ASP A 16 -20.46 1.35 -23.68
C ASP A 16 -19.43 0.21 -23.64
N THR A 17 -18.88 -0.14 -24.80
CA THR A 17 -17.87 -1.21 -24.96
C THR A 17 -16.58 -0.96 -24.18
N THR A 18 -16.33 0.27 -23.77
CA THR A 18 -15.16 0.65 -22.94
C THR A 18 -15.41 0.52 -21.45
N ALA A 19 -16.68 0.43 -21.02
CA ALA A 19 -17.06 0.33 -19.62
C ALA A 19 -16.62 -1.02 -19.02
N THR A 20 -16.29 -1.00 -17.73
CA THR A 20 -15.79 -2.16 -16.98
C THR A 20 -16.71 -2.47 -15.80
N GLN A 21 -16.78 -3.75 -15.45
CA GLN A 21 -17.50 -4.22 -14.27
C GLN A 21 -16.58 -5.09 -13.42
N TRP A 22 -16.47 -4.76 -12.14
CA TRP A 22 -15.47 -5.31 -11.22
C TRP A 22 -16.01 -6.42 -10.32
N THR A 23 -17.34 -6.61 -10.27
CA THR A 23 -18.00 -7.70 -9.56
C THR A 23 -18.76 -8.58 -10.54
N PHE A 24 -18.66 -9.89 -10.36
CA PHE A 24 -19.18 -10.86 -11.31
C PHE A 24 -19.35 -12.21 -10.63
N GLU A 25 -20.32 -12.96 -11.11
CA GLU A 25 -20.55 -14.35 -10.74
C GLU A 25 -19.39 -15.24 -11.23
N PRO A 26 -18.94 -16.24 -10.43
CA PRO A 26 -17.84 -17.12 -10.81
C PRO A 26 -18.01 -17.81 -12.17
N HIS A 27 -19.19 -18.40 -12.45
CA HIS A 27 -19.44 -19.06 -13.74
C HIS A 27 -19.35 -18.10 -14.94
N VAL A 28 -19.62 -16.80 -14.74
CA VAL A 28 -19.49 -15.79 -15.80
C VAL A 28 -18.02 -15.47 -16.07
N ALA A 29 -17.20 -15.40 -15.04
CA ALA A 29 -15.75 -15.24 -15.21
C ALA A 29 -15.15 -16.45 -15.96
N GLU A 30 -15.54 -17.67 -15.55
CA GLU A 30 -15.12 -18.91 -16.21
C GLU A 30 -15.54 -18.93 -17.68
N LEU A 31 -16.81 -18.62 -17.98
CA LEU A 31 -17.32 -18.51 -19.35
C LEU A 31 -16.46 -17.56 -20.20
N ILE A 32 -16.20 -16.35 -19.71
CA ILE A 32 -15.44 -15.33 -20.45
C ILE A 32 -14.00 -15.78 -20.69
N PHE A 33 -13.34 -16.39 -19.70
CA PHE A 33 -11.99 -16.92 -19.90
C PHE A 33 -11.97 -18.05 -20.94
N ASN A 34 -12.97 -18.95 -20.91
CA ASN A 34 -13.09 -20.01 -21.92
C ASN A 34 -13.34 -19.45 -23.32
N GLU A 35 -14.18 -18.42 -23.46
CA GLU A 35 -14.38 -17.71 -24.74
C GLU A 35 -13.10 -17.05 -25.25
N MET A 36 -12.34 -16.39 -24.35
CA MET A 36 -11.04 -15.79 -24.71
C MET A 36 -10.03 -16.85 -25.18
N LEU A 37 -9.98 -18.01 -24.53
CA LEU A 37 -9.10 -19.11 -24.94
C LEU A 37 -9.48 -19.65 -26.31
N GLN A 38 -10.78 -19.79 -26.58
CA GLN A 38 -11.30 -20.23 -27.90
C GLN A 38 -11.02 -19.21 -29.00
N GLU A 39 -11.17 -17.92 -28.73
CA GLU A 39 -10.92 -16.83 -29.70
C GLU A 39 -9.49 -16.87 -30.24
N TYR A 40 -8.53 -17.21 -29.39
CA TYR A 40 -7.11 -17.27 -29.74
C TYR A 40 -6.60 -18.68 -30.06
N ASP A 41 -7.49 -19.67 -30.18
CA ASP A 41 -7.16 -21.09 -30.45
C ASP A 41 -6.08 -21.62 -29.48
N ILE A 42 -6.20 -21.27 -28.19
CA ILE A 42 -5.25 -21.67 -27.16
C ILE A 42 -5.64 -23.06 -26.65
N GLN A 43 -4.78 -24.05 -26.91
CA GLN A 43 -4.98 -25.40 -26.40
C GLN A 43 -4.78 -25.44 -24.88
N VAL A 44 -5.83 -25.82 -24.16
CA VAL A 44 -5.77 -26.16 -22.74
C VAL A 44 -5.80 -27.67 -22.56
N ILE A 45 -4.90 -28.19 -21.73
CA ILE A 45 -4.85 -29.61 -21.39
C ILE A 45 -5.24 -29.74 -19.92
N TYR A 46 -6.47 -30.19 -19.69
CA TYR A 46 -7.02 -30.39 -18.35
C TYR A 46 -6.59 -31.72 -17.75
N ASN A 47 -6.76 -31.87 -16.43
CA ASN A 47 -6.45 -33.09 -15.66
C ASN A 47 -4.98 -33.53 -15.76
N GLU A 48 -4.08 -32.58 -15.96
CA GLU A 48 -2.65 -32.81 -16.01
C GLU A 48 -1.96 -32.06 -14.87
N ARG A 49 -1.05 -32.76 -14.19
CA ARG A 49 -0.22 -32.22 -13.11
C ARG A 49 1.25 -32.50 -13.42
N LEU A 50 2.14 -31.55 -13.11
CA LEU A 50 3.57 -31.73 -13.32
C LEU A 50 4.09 -32.89 -12.46
N ASP A 51 4.91 -33.78 -13.03
CA ASP A 51 5.61 -34.76 -12.19
C ASP A 51 6.61 -34.03 -11.28
N LEU A 52 6.31 -33.89 -9.99
CA LEU A 52 7.14 -33.11 -9.06
C LEU A 52 8.54 -33.71 -8.81
N LYS A 53 8.78 -34.98 -9.19
CA LYS A 53 10.05 -35.67 -8.94
C LYS A 53 10.98 -35.65 -10.16
N LYS A 54 10.42 -35.75 -11.36
CA LYS A 54 11.20 -35.88 -12.61
C LYS A 54 10.56 -35.14 -13.79
N GLY A 55 9.64 -34.22 -13.51
CA GLY A 55 8.84 -33.51 -14.50
C GLY A 55 9.63 -32.54 -15.35
N VAL A 56 10.87 -32.17 -14.99
CA VAL A 56 11.68 -31.24 -15.77
C VAL A 56 12.93 -31.92 -16.32
N LYS A 57 13.16 -31.79 -17.62
CA LYS A 57 14.42 -32.17 -18.28
C LYS A 57 15.13 -30.92 -18.81
N LYS A 58 16.30 -30.64 -18.23
CA LYS A 58 17.17 -29.52 -18.63
C LYS A 58 18.43 -29.98 -19.36
N THR A 59 18.96 -29.10 -20.20
CA THR A 59 20.35 -29.14 -20.67
C THR A 59 20.93 -27.77 -20.37
N ASP A 60 22.02 -27.74 -19.60
CA ASP A 60 22.53 -26.53 -18.96
C ASP A 60 21.39 -25.83 -18.16
N ALA A 61 21.24 -24.51 -18.30
CA ALA A 61 20.16 -23.76 -17.66
C ALA A 61 18.82 -23.83 -18.42
N LYS A 62 18.71 -24.55 -19.54
CA LYS A 62 17.51 -24.51 -20.40
C LYS A 62 16.59 -25.70 -20.21
N ILE A 63 15.30 -25.45 -19.95
CA ILE A 63 14.25 -26.48 -19.96
C ILE A 63 13.99 -26.90 -21.40
N ASN A 64 14.12 -28.19 -21.69
CA ASN A 64 13.84 -28.75 -23.01
C ASN A 64 12.49 -29.46 -23.08
N GLN A 65 12.02 -29.97 -21.94
CA GLN A 65 10.81 -30.77 -21.85
C GLN A 65 10.27 -30.73 -20.43
N ILE A 66 8.94 -30.67 -20.32
CA ILE A 66 8.22 -31.00 -19.08
C ILE A 66 7.44 -32.31 -19.24
N THR A 67 7.23 -33.03 -18.15
CA THR A 67 6.51 -34.30 -18.10
C THR A 67 5.46 -34.25 -17.00
N MET A 68 4.24 -34.63 -17.34
CA MET A 68 3.11 -34.68 -16.41
C MET A 68 3.01 -36.07 -15.75
N GLU A 69 2.22 -36.19 -14.68
CA GLU A 69 1.98 -37.48 -13.99
C GLU A 69 1.37 -38.55 -14.90
N SER A 70 0.61 -38.16 -15.93
CA SER A 70 0.08 -39.07 -16.94
C SER A 70 1.15 -39.68 -17.86
N GLY A 71 2.37 -39.12 -17.84
CA GLY A 71 3.43 -39.43 -18.80
C GLY A 71 3.41 -38.54 -20.05
N LEU A 72 2.44 -37.61 -20.18
CA LEU A 72 2.44 -36.62 -21.25
C LEU A 72 3.72 -35.77 -21.20
N THR A 73 4.43 -35.71 -22.33
CA THR A 73 5.65 -34.90 -22.46
C THR A 73 5.43 -33.71 -23.39
N ILE A 74 5.75 -32.50 -22.92
CA ILE A 74 5.59 -31.25 -23.67
C ILE A 74 6.95 -30.60 -23.86
N LYS A 75 7.25 -30.17 -25.10
CA LYS A 75 8.47 -29.43 -25.45
C LYS A 75 8.10 -28.00 -25.83
N GLY A 76 8.84 -27.04 -25.29
CA GLY A 76 8.62 -25.61 -25.51
C GLY A 76 9.93 -24.87 -25.72
N LYS A 77 9.87 -23.73 -26.41
CA LYS A 77 11.03 -22.81 -26.50
C LYS A 77 11.20 -22.01 -25.20
N MET A 78 10.07 -21.61 -24.61
CA MET A 78 9.95 -20.87 -23.36
C MET A 78 8.85 -21.51 -22.52
N PHE A 79 8.95 -21.35 -21.20
CA PHE A 79 7.98 -21.83 -20.22
C PHE A 79 7.57 -20.67 -19.32
N ILE A 80 6.30 -20.65 -18.91
CA ILE A 80 5.78 -19.68 -17.95
C ILE A 80 5.14 -20.47 -16.82
N ASP A 81 5.61 -20.26 -15.60
CA ASP A 81 4.98 -20.80 -14.40
C ASP A 81 4.02 -19.76 -13.83
N ALA A 82 2.73 -19.92 -14.17
CA ALA A 82 1.64 -19.06 -13.72
C ALA A 82 0.82 -19.72 -12.60
N THR A 83 1.38 -20.72 -11.90
CA THR A 83 0.72 -21.38 -10.76
C THR A 83 0.88 -20.57 -9.48
N TYR A 84 -0.01 -20.78 -8.50
CA TYR A 84 0.15 -20.19 -7.17
C TYR A 84 1.28 -20.86 -6.37
N GLU A 85 1.66 -22.09 -6.75
CA GLU A 85 2.61 -22.96 -6.05
C GLU A 85 4.05 -22.81 -6.54
N GLY A 86 4.25 -22.43 -7.79
CA GLY A 86 5.57 -22.31 -8.42
C GLY A 86 6.26 -23.66 -8.60
N ASP A 87 5.51 -24.71 -8.94
CA ASP A 87 6.06 -26.07 -9.04
C ASP A 87 7.06 -26.22 -10.20
N LEU A 88 6.77 -25.64 -11.36
CA LEU A 88 7.69 -25.70 -12.49
C LEU A 88 8.98 -24.93 -12.18
N MET A 89 8.87 -23.79 -11.51
CA MET A 89 10.00 -23.04 -10.98
C MET A 89 10.84 -23.91 -10.04
N ALA A 90 10.24 -24.47 -9.00
CA ALA A 90 10.94 -25.27 -7.99
C ALA A 90 11.62 -26.51 -8.59
N VAL A 91 10.90 -27.29 -9.41
CA VAL A 91 11.42 -28.52 -10.04
C VAL A 91 12.50 -28.21 -11.09
N SER A 92 12.52 -26.99 -11.65
CA SER A 92 13.59 -26.54 -12.55
C SER A 92 14.90 -26.20 -11.83
N GLY A 93 14.93 -26.22 -10.49
CA GLY A 93 16.09 -25.90 -9.66
C GLY A 93 16.32 -24.39 -9.50
N VAL A 94 15.29 -23.58 -9.71
CA VAL A 94 15.33 -22.13 -9.43
C VAL A 94 15.28 -21.92 -7.92
N SER A 95 16.08 -20.99 -7.40
CA SER A 95 16.08 -20.64 -5.98
C SER A 95 14.76 -20.00 -5.57
N TYR A 96 14.22 -20.39 -4.42
CA TYR A 96 13.00 -19.84 -3.86
C TYR A 96 13.04 -19.83 -2.33
N THR A 97 12.12 -19.08 -1.74
CA THR A 97 11.82 -19.03 -0.31
C THR A 97 10.32 -19.24 -0.07
N PHE A 98 9.95 -19.49 1.18
CA PHE A 98 8.57 -19.50 1.69
C PHE A 98 8.63 -19.17 3.18
N GLY A 99 7.49 -18.83 3.79
CA GLY A 99 7.46 -18.29 5.16
C GLY A 99 7.57 -16.77 5.16
N ARG A 100 8.06 -16.21 6.26
CA ARG A 100 8.27 -14.79 6.51
C ARG A 100 9.74 -14.56 6.81
N GLU A 101 10.40 -13.73 6.02
CA GLU A 101 11.80 -13.41 6.27
C GLU A 101 11.95 -12.52 7.50
N ALA A 102 13.07 -12.62 8.22
CA ALA A 102 13.35 -11.69 9.31
C ALA A 102 13.47 -10.26 8.79
N ASN A 103 13.11 -9.27 9.61
CA ASN A 103 13.26 -7.84 9.28
C ASN A 103 14.69 -7.49 8.81
N LYS A 104 15.71 -8.10 9.45
CA LYS A 104 17.12 -7.91 9.10
C LYS A 104 17.52 -8.42 7.70
N THR A 105 16.74 -9.31 7.09
CA THR A 105 17.08 -9.91 5.78
C THR A 105 17.11 -8.86 4.68
N TYR A 106 16.13 -7.96 4.67
CA TYR A 106 15.99 -6.89 3.67
C TYR A 106 15.89 -5.48 4.27
N GLY A 107 16.08 -5.35 5.59
CA GLY A 107 15.91 -4.06 6.29
C GLY A 107 14.46 -3.59 6.32
N GLU A 108 13.51 -4.52 6.42
CA GLU A 108 12.07 -4.27 6.47
C GLU A 108 11.58 -4.15 7.91
N THR A 109 10.34 -3.68 8.10
CA THR A 109 9.74 -3.50 9.43
C THR A 109 8.53 -4.39 9.68
N TYR A 110 7.82 -4.75 8.61
CA TYR A 110 6.56 -5.50 8.66
C TYR A 110 6.70 -6.97 8.25
N ASN A 111 7.93 -7.46 8.09
CA ASN A 111 8.20 -8.86 7.80
C ASN A 111 8.46 -9.66 9.10
N GLY A 112 8.50 -10.98 9.00
CA GLY A 112 8.71 -11.86 10.15
C GLY A 112 7.49 -11.92 11.09
N VAL A 113 7.74 -12.26 12.36
CA VAL A 113 6.74 -12.28 13.43
C VAL A 113 6.29 -10.86 13.78
N GLN A 114 4.98 -10.63 13.89
CA GLN A 114 4.34 -9.33 14.01
C GLN A 114 3.26 -9.33 15.11
N VAL A 115 3.65 -9.46 16.37
CA VAL A 115 2.72 -9.37 17.51
C VAL A 115 2.25 -7.93 17.73
N ALA A 116 3.16 -6.96 17.64
CA ALA A 116 2.86 -5.56 17.95
C ALA A 116 1.91 -4.90 16.92
N ASN A 117 2.03 -5.32 15.67
CA ASN A 117 1.26 -4.76 14.54
C ASN A 117 -0.04 -5.54 14.23
N SER A 118 -0.23 -6.73 14.81
CA SER A 118 -1.47 -7.54 14.69
C SER A 118 -2.64 -6.92 15.46
N LYS A 119 -3.17 -5.82 14.93
CA LYS A 119 -4.25 -5.03 15.53
C LYS A 119 -5.61 -5.30 14.86
N ASN A 120 -5.63 -5.55 13.55
CA ASN A 120 -6.86 -5.91 12.86
C ASN A 120 -7.16 -7.40 13.05
N HIS A 121 -8.40 -7.78 12.77
CA HIS A 121 -8.86 -9.17 12.91
C HIS A 121 -8.50 -9.78 14.28
N GLN A 122 -8.54 -8.96 15.34
CA GLN A 122 -8.35 -9.38 16.72
C GLN A 122 -9.66 -9.62 17.45
N PHE A 123 -9.57 -10.43 18.52
CA PHE A 123 -10.64 -10.57 19.49
C PHE A 123 -10.90 -9.23 20.18
N LYS A 124 -12.10 -8.69 20.02
CA LYS A 124 -12.53 -7.43 20.69
C LYS A 124 -12.72 -7.58 22.20
N ASN A 125 -12.97 -8.82 22.65
CA ASN A 125 -13.18 -9.18 24.05
C ASN A 125 -12.30 -10.40 24.39
N PRO A 126 -11.82 -10.54 25.64
CA PRO A 126 -10.92 -11.63 26.03
C PRO A 126 -11.63 -12.99 25.99
N ILE A 127 -11.03 -13.96 25.28
CA ILE A 127 -11.55 -15.32 25.14
C ILE A 127 -10.61 -16.31 25.81
N ASP A 128 -11.14 -17.16 26.67
CA ASP A 128 -10.36 -18.19 27.36
C ASP A 128 -9.90 -19.28 26.38
N ALA A 129 -8.62 -19.61 26.42
CA ALA A 129 -7.98 -20.53 25.49
C ALA A 129 -8.15 -22.02 25.82
N TYR A 130 -8.61 -22.36 27.03
CA TYR A 130 -8.59 -23.73 27.53
C TYR A 130 -9.93 -24.44 27.37
N VAL A 131 -9.91 -25.78 27.26
CA VAL A 131 -11.10 -26.62 27.13
C VAL A 131 -12.07 -26.35 28.28
N ILE A 132 -11.57 -26.33 29.51
CA ILE A 132 -12.30 -25.85 30.69
C ILE A 132 -11.80 -24.43 31.01
N PRO A 133 -12.67 -23.41 30.99
CA PRO A 133 -12.26 -22.03 31.24
C PRO A 133 -11.46 -21.86 32.53
N GLY A 134 -10.32 -21.15 32.43
CA GLY A 134 -9.42 -20.87 33.55
C GLY A 134 -8.59 -22.05 34.05
N LYS A 135 -8.61 -23.21 33.38
CA LYS A 135 -7.86 -24.41 33.76
C LYS A 135 -6.86 -24.84 32.69
N PRO A 136 -5.60 -24.38 32.75
CA PRO A 136 -4.57 -24.76 31.80
C PRO A 136 -4.38 -26.27 31.64
N GLU A 137 -4.55 -27.03 32.72
CA GLU A 137 -4.45 -28.49 32.75
C GLU A 137 -5.51 -29.22 31.91
N SER A 138 -6.56 -28.51 31.47
CA SER A 138 -7.59 -29.07 30.58
C SER A 138 -7.15 -29.11 29.11
N GLY A 139 -6.00 -28.54 28.77
CA GLY A 139 -5.50 -28.42 27.41
C GLY A 139 -6.10 -27.22 26.65
N LEU A 140 -5.47 -26.88 25.53
CA LEU A 140 -5.91 -25.79 24.65
C LEU A 140 -7.12 -26.20 23.82
N LEU A 141 -7.95 -25.22 23.47
CA LEU A 141 -8.99 -25.38 22.47
C LEU A 141 -8.40 -25.64 21.09
N PRO A 142 -9.15 -26.33 20.20
CA PRO A 142 -8.74 -26.51 18.82
C PRO A 142 -8.38 -25.19 18.12
N SER A 143 -7.49 -25.28 17.14
CA SER A 143 -6.99 -24.14 16.35
C SER A 143 -6.07 -23.16 17.08
N ILE A 144 -5.63 -23.49 18.31
CA ILE A 144 -4.52 -22.81 18.99
C ILE A 144 -3.31 -23.74 18.92
N LEU A 145 -2.17 -23.24 18.46
CA LEU A 145 -0.94 -24.02 18.37
C LEU A 145 -0.24 -24.02 19.73
N ASP A 146 0.14 -25.20 20.21
CA ASP A 146 0.95 -25.39 21.43
C ASP A 146 2.43 -25.56 21.06
N ASP A 147 2.97 -24.59 20.32
CA ASP A 147 4.30 -24.65 19.70
C ASP A 147 5.31 -23.63 20.29
N GLY A 148 4.98 -23.07 21.46
CA GLY A 148 5.84 -22.10 22.17
C GLY A 148 5.48 -20.63 21.94
N GLY A 149 4.37 -20.35 21.26
CA GLY A 149 3.82 -19.00 21.11
C GLY A 149 4.27 -18.29 19.83
N PRO A 150 4.11 -16.95 19.75
CA PRO A 150 4.19 -16.28 18.47
C PRO A 150 5.61 -16.20 17.88
N GLY A 151 6.64 -16.42 18.70
CA GLY A 151 8.03 -16.11 18.37
C GLY A 151 8.42 -14.68 18.78
N MET A 152 9.62 -14.25 18.40
CA MET A 152 10.12 -12.91 18.70
C MET A 152 9.79 -11.92 17.58
N GLU A 153 9.31 -10.73 17.93
CA GLU A 153 8.98 -9.66 16.98
C GLU A 153 10.11 -9.41 15.96
N GLY A 154 9.76 -9.44 14.67
CA GLY A 154 10.67 -9.21 13.53
C GLY A 154 11.61 -10.37 13.19
N GLU A 155 11.57 -11.49 13.91
CA GLU A 155 12.31 -12.69 13.53
C GLU A 155 11.64 -13.44 12.38
N GLY A 156 12.44 -14.19 11.61
CA GLY A 156 11.94 -14.98 10.50
C GLY A 156 11.16 -16.19 11.00
N ASP A 157 10.18 -16.62 10.20
CA ASP A 157 9.25 -17.69 10.55
C ASP A 157 8.90 -18.50 9.30
N HIS A 158 8.72 -19.81 9.45
CA HIS A 158 8.31 -20.68 8.34
C HIS A 158 6.80 -20.59 8.04
N ARG A 159 6.01 -20.13 9.02
CA ARG A 159 4.56 -20.01 8.95
C ARG A 159 4.15 -18.88 8.01
N ILE A 160 3.08 -19.07 7.25
CA ILE A 160 2.56 -18.13 6.25
C ILE A 160 1.10 -17.77 6.53
N GLN A 161 0.63 -16.70 5.88
CA GLN A 161 -0.74 -16.20 6.07
C GLN A 161 -1.80 -17.26 5.73
N ALA A 162 -2.91 -17.24 6.48
CA ALA A 162 -3.96 -18.26 6.39
C ALA A 162 -4.67 -18.29 5.03
N TYR A 163 -5.14 -19.48 4.65
CA TYR A 163 -5.99 -19.66 3.46
C TYR A 163 -7.46 -19.78 3.85
N CYS A 164 -8.34 -19.51 2.88
CA CYS A 164 -9.78 -19.75 2.97
C CYS A 164 -10.37 -20.00 1.58
N PHE A 165 -11.60 -20.48 1.51
CA PHE A 165 -12.39 -20.37 0.28
C PHE A 165 -13.05 -18.98 0.23
N ARG A 166 -12.98 -18.30 -0.91
CA ARG A 166 -13.86 -17.15 -1.19
C ARG A 166 -15.24 -17.72 -1.51
N MET A 167 -16.18 -17.59 -0.57
CA MET A 167 -17.49 -18.23 -0.71
C MET A 167 -18.42 -17.39 -1.56
N CYS A 168 -18.94 -18.00 -2.62
CA CYS A 168 -20.13 -17.48 -3.29
C CYS A 168 -21.37 -17.91 -2.50
N MET A 169 -22.15 -16.95 -2.01
CA MET A 169 -23.42 -17.22 -1.33
C MET A 169 -24.56 -16.52 -2.05
N THR A 170 -25.80 -16.97 -1.81
CA THR A 170 -27.01 -16.28 -2.25
C THR A 170 -28.06 -16.22 -1.16
N ASN A 171 -28.85 -15.15 -1.16
CA ASN A 171 -30.05 -15.01 -0.34
C ASN A 171 -31.35 -15.13 -1.16
N VAL A 172 -31.25 -15.48 -2.45
CA VAL A 172 -32.40 -15.72 -3.33
C VAL A 172 -33.01 -17.10 -3.00
N PRO A 173 -34.23 -17.19 -2.42
CA PRO A 173 -34.74 -18.45 -1.85
C PRO A 173 -34.79 -19.62 -2.82
N GLU A 174 -35.17 -19.38 -4.06
CA GLU A 174 -35.27 -20.38 -5.13
C GLU A 174 -33.90 -20.89 -5.61
N ASN A 175 -32.85 -20.07 -5.50
CA ASN A 175 -31.48 -20.39 -5.88
C ASN A 175 -30.63 -20.87 -4.70
N ARG A 176 -31.19 -20.95 -3.49
CA ARG A 176 -30.43 -21.22 -2.28
C ARG A 176 -30.40 -22.71 -1.92
N VAL A 177 -29.20 -23.23 -1.75
CA VAL A 177 -28.90 -24.54 -1.12
C VAL A 177 -28.44 -24.28 0.31
N PRO A 178 -29.04 -24.90 1.34
CA PRO A 178 -28.56 -24.79 2.71
C PRO A 178 -27.09 -25.22 2.83
N PHE A 179 -26.34 -24.61 3.74
CA PHE A 179 -24.95 -24.99 3.96
C PHE A 179 -24.86 -26.49 4.31
N PRO A 180 -23.97 -27.25 3.66
CA PRO A 180 -23.84 -28.68 3.93
C PRO A 180 -23.17 -28.93 5.28
N LYS A 181 -23.58 -30.00 5.97
CA LYS A 181 -22.87 -30.52 7.14
C LYS A 181 -21.68 -31.35 6.64
N PRO A 182 -20.43 -31.04 7.02
CA PRO A 182 -19.28 -31.87 6.64
C PRO A 182 -19.29 -33.21 7.39
N GLU A 183 -18.68 -34.24 6.80
CA GLU A 183 -18.66 -35.61 7.35
C GLU A 183 -17.94 -35.71 8.70
N ASP A 184 -16.84 -34.95 8.85
CA ASP A 184 -16.00 -34.88 10.05
C ASP A 184 -16.43 -33.77 11.04
N TYR A 185 -17.68 -33.30 10.93
CA TYR A 185 -18.19 -32.20 11.73
C TYR A 185 -17.99 -32.41 13.24
N ASN A 186 -17.16 -31.55 13.84
CA ASN A 186 -16.97 -31.47 15.29
C ASN A 186 -17.26 -30.05 15.79
N PRO A 187 -18.32 -29.83 16.59
CA PRO A 187 -18.66 -28.49 17.09
C PRO A 187 -17.61 -27.91 18.05
N MET A 188 -16.76 -28.74 18.66
CA MET A 188 -15.66 -28.28 19.53
C MET A 188 -14.64 -27.44 18.78
N ARG A 189 -14.52 -27.62 17.45
CA ARG A 189 -13.66 -26.82 16.58
C ARG A 189 -14.01 -25.33 16.59
N TYR A 190 -15.27 -25.00 16.88
CA TYR A 190 -15.80 -23.64 16.87
C TYR A 190 -16.05 -23.09 18.27
N GLU A 191 -15.52 -23.73 19.32
CA GLU A 191 -15.75 -23.33 20.71
C GLU A 191 -15.17 -21.92 21.00
N ILE A 192 -14.04 -21.55 20.39
CA ILE A 192 -13.49 -20.18 20.46
C ILE A 192 -14.48 -19.18 19.87
N LEU A 193 -15.07 -19.49 18.72
CA LEU A 193 -16.08 -18.65 18.07
C LEU A 193 -17.33 -18.54 18.94
N LEU A 194 -17.83 -19.64 19.52
CA LEU A 194 -18.97 -19.62 20.42
C LEU A 194 -18.74 -18.67 21.61
N ARG A 195 -17.58 -18.79 22.27
CA ARG A 195 -17.21 -17.91 23.38
C ARG A 195 -17.17 -16.45 22.92
N TYR A 196 -16.64 -16.18 21.73
CA TYR A 196 -16.61 -14.84 21.15
C TYR A 196 -18.00 -14.27 20.85
N LEU A 197 -18.88 -15.07 20.23
CA LEU A 197 -20.28 -14.70 19.99
C LEU A 197 -21.03 -14.38 21.28
N ASN A 198 -20.77 -15.13 22.36
CA ASN A 198 -21.37 -14.91 23.68
C ASN A 198 -20.93 -13.59 24.34
N THR A 199 -19.86 -12.96 23.85
CA THR A 199 -19.49 -11.59 24.24
C THR A 199 -20.27 -10.51 23.47
N GLY A 200 -21.15 -10.91 22.55
CA GLY A 200 -22.00 -10.03 21.75
C GLY A 200 -21.41 -9.60 20.42
N VAL A 201 -20.32 -10.21 19.95
CA VAL A 201 -19.65 -9.84 18.69
C VAL A 201 -19.88 -10.88 17.61
N PHE A 202 -20.42 -10.47 16.45
CA PHE A 202 -20.61 -11.32 15.27
C PHE A 202 -20.03 -10.64 14.02
N ASP A 203 -18.86 -11.09 13.56
CA ASP A 203 -18.12 -10.47 12.44
C ASP A 203 -18.08 -11.31 11.15
N VAL A 204 -18.39 -12.63 11.20
CA VAL A 204 -18.09 -13.63 10.14
C VAL A 204 -18.64 -13.28 8.75
N LEU A 205 -19.81 -12.63 8.68
CA LEU A 205 -20.46 -12.26 7.41
C LEU A 205 -20.24 -10.81 6.99
N GLN A 206 -19.50 -10.01 7.77
CA GLN A 206 -19.38 -8.56 7.57
C GLN A 206 -18.47 -8.17 6.39
N LEU A 207 -17.80 -9.12 5.72
CA LEU A 207 -17.10 -8.91 4.45
C LEU A 207 -17.71 -9.77 3.35
N SER A 208 -18.98 -9.52 3.07
CA SER A 208 -19.74 -10.12 1.96
C SER A 208 -20.01 -9.06 0.90
N THR A 209 -19.17 -9.02 -0.13
CA THR A 209 -19.28 -8.04 -1.21
C THR A 209 -20.41 -8.46 -2.16
N PRO A 210 -21.43 -7.62 -2.40
CA PRO A 210 -22.50 -7.97 -3.34
C PRO A 210 -21.99 -8.18 -4.76
N MET A 211 -22.52 -9.22 -5.40
CA MET A 211 -22.33 -9.55 -6.81
C MET A 211 -23.69 -9.53 -7.53
N PRO A 212 -23.71 -9.58 -8.87
CA PRO A 212 -24.95 -9.68 -9.63
C PRO A 212 -25.87 -10.83 -9.15
N ASN A 213 -27.17 -10.71 -9.44
CA ASN A 213 -28.18 -11.74 -9.21
C ASN A 213 -28.32 -12.20 -7.74
N GLY A 214 -28.11 -11.29 -6.79
CA GLY A 214 -28.32 -11.59 -5.36
C GLY A 214 -27.28 -12.56 -4.79
N LYS A 215 -26.07 -12.54 -5.35
CA LYS A 215 -24.93 -13.32 -4.86
C LYS A 215 -23.94 -12.45 -4.11
N THR A 216 -23.01 -13.06 -3.40
CA THR A 216 -21.91 -12.37 -2.73
C THR A 216 -20.58 -13.05 -2.99
N ASP A 217 -19.51 -12.28 -2.90
CA ASP A 217 -18.17 -12.78 -2.68
C ASP A 217 -17.82 -12.53 -1.21
N THR A 218 -17.79 -13.60 -0.43
CA THR A 218 -17.63 -13.56 1.03
C THR A 218 -16.24 -14.01 1.45
N ASN A 219 -15.60 -13.17 2.26
CA ASN A 219 -14.23 -13.33 2.72
C ASN A 219 -14.10 -13.16 4.24
N ASN A 220 -12.90 -13.41 4.75
CA ASN A 220 -12.59 -13.37 6.17
C ASN A 220 -12.79 -11.98 6.79
N LYS A 221 -13.55 -11.92 7.89
CA LYS A 221 -13.70 -10.71 8.72
C LYS A 221 -13.78 -11.03 10.20
N GLY A 222 -13.00 -10.30 10.99
CA GLY A 222 -12.94 -10.47 12.45
C GLY A 222 -11.93 -11.52 12.91
N ALA A 223 -12.00 -11.88 14.20
CA ALA A 223 -11.00 -12.70 14.88
C ALA A 223 -11.06 -14.20 14.54
N PHE A 224 -12.26 -14.69 14.24
CA PHE A 224 -12.52 -16.08 13.93
C PHE A 224 -13.62 -16.14 12.87
N ALA A 225 -13.23 -16.41 11.62
CA ALA A 225 -14.12 -16.49 10.47
C ALA A 225 -13.56 -17.49 9.45
N THR A 226 -13.62 -17.19 8.15
CA THR A 226 -13.31 -18.15 7.08
C THR A 226 -11.83 -18.53 6.97
N ASP A 227 -10.90 -17.73 7.50
CA ASP A 227 -9.49 -18.12 7.55
C ASP A 227 -9.27 -19.30 8.50
N ASN A 228 -8.77 -20.42 7.96
CA ASN A 228 -8.37 -21.59 8.73
C ASN A 228 -6.93 -21.44 9.22
N ILE A 229 -6.74 -20.50 10.16
CA ILE A 229 -5.41 -20.09 10.64
C ILE A 229 -4.59 -21.29 11.10
N GLY A 230 -3.39 -21.43 10.54
CA GLY A 230 -2.39 -22.42 10.92
C GLY A 230 -2.46 -23.76 10.20
N MET A 231 -3.43 -23.96 9.30
CA MET A 231 -3.67 -25.26 8.67
C MET A 231 -3.03 -25.39 7.27
N ASN A 232 -2.18 -24.45 6.86
CA ASN A 232 -1.63 -24.37 5.51
C ASN A 232 -0.10 -24.39 5.41
N TYR A 233 0.63 -24.55 6.52
CA TYR A 233 2.09 -24.36 6.54
C TYR A 233 2.87 -25.34 5.65
N GLU A 234 2.36 -26.56 5.47
CA GLU A 234 3.00 -27.56 4.59
C GLU A 234 2.64 -27.38 3.12
N TYR A 235 1.64 -26.56 2.78
CA TYR A 235 1.15 -26.40 1.40
C TYR A 235 2.23 -25.99 0.38
N PRO A 236 3.12 -25.01 0.68
CA PRO A 236 4.08 -24.53 -0.32
C PRO A 236 4.98 -25.65 -0.86
N ASN A 237 5.46 -26.54 0.01
CA ASN A 237 6.37 -27.63 -0.35
C ASN A 237 5.74 -29.03 -0.35
N GLY A 238 4.45 -29.14 -0.03
CA GLY A 238 3.71 -30.38 -0.09
C GLY A 238 3.65 -30.93 -1.52
N ASP A 239 3.62 -32.26 -1.63
CA ASP A 239 3.22 -32.91 -2.87
C ASP A 239 1.71 -32.79 -3.08
N TYR A 240 1.20 -33.35 -4.17
CA TYR A 240 -0.23 -33.28 -4.47
C TYR A 240 -1.11 -33.90 -3.40
N GLN A 241 -0.69 -34.99 -2.75
CA GLN A 241 -1.48 -35.62 -1.70
C GLN A 241 -1.56 -34.73 -0.45
N ILE A 242 -0.44 -34.12 -0.05
CA ILE A 242 -0.41 -33.18 1.07
C ILE A 242 -1.32 -31.98 0.77
N ARG A 243 -1.22 -31.41 -0.44
CA ARG A 243 -2.04 -30.26 -0.84
C ARG A 243 -3.52 -30.60 -0.91
N GLU A 244 -3.89 -31.75 -1.46
CA GLU A 244 -5.28 -32.24 -1.47
C GLU A 244 -5.84 -32.41 -0.04
N ASN A 245 -5.05 -32.96 0.88
CA ASN A 245 -5.45 -33.08 2.28
C ASN A 245 -5.67 -31.71 2.93
N ILE A 246 -4.78 -30.75 2.67
CA ILE A 246 -4.92 -29.37 3.15
C ILE A 246 -6.16 -28.70 2.55
N ILE A 247 -6.42 -28.86 1.25
CA ILE A 247 -7.62 -28.32 0.59
C ILE A 247 -8.88 -28.90 1.24
N LYS A 248 -8.91 -30.22 1.47
CA LYS A 248 -10.05 -30.87 2.10
C LYS A 248 -10.26 -30.42 3.54
N GLU A 249 -9.18 -30.23 4.29
CA GLU A 249 -9.20 -29.68 5.64
C GLU A 249 -9.83 -28.27 5.69
N HIS A 250 -9.52 -27.40 4.72
CA HIS A 250 -10.13 -26.07 4.60
C HIS A 250 -11.59 -26.13 4.16
N GLU A 251 -11.95 -27.06 3.28
CA GLU A 251 -13.33 -27.28 2.82
C GLU A 251 -14.21 -27.71 4.01
N ASN A 252 -13.76 -28.73 4.76
CA ASN A 252 -14.47 -29.26 5.93
C ASN A 252 -14.60 -28.20 7.03
N TYR A 253 -13.53 -27.43 7.29
CA TYR A 253 -13.57 -26.29 8.20
C TYR A 253 -14.67 -25.30 7.83
N GLN A 254 -14.68 -24.84 6.58
CA GLN A 254 -15.52 -23.72 6.22
C GLN A 254 -16.99 -24.14 6.03
N LYS A 255 -17.24 -25.35 5.50
CA LYS A 255 -18.58 -25.97 5.54
C LYS A 255 -19.07 -26.13 6.98
N GLY A 256 -18.20 -26.62 7.87
CA GLY A 256 -18.51 -26.82 9.28
C GLY A 256 -18.77 -25.51 10.03
N LEU A 257 -18.03 -24.43 9.72
CA LEU A 257 -18.24 -23.10 10.27
C LEU A 257 -19.64 -22.59 9.96
N MET A 258 -20.04 -22.67 8.69
CA MET A 258 -21.36 -22.20 8.27
C MET A 258 -22.48 -23.08 8.82
N TRP A 259 -22.28 -24.41 8.84
CA TRP A 259 -23.21 -25.34 9.49
C TRP A 259 -23.38 -25.04 10.98
N PHE A 260 -22.27 -24.82 11.70
CA PHE A 260 -22.25 -24.52 13.14
C PHE A 260 -23.07 -23.26 13.45
N LEU A 261 -22.79 -22.18 12.73
CA LEU A 261 -23.51 -20.90 12.89
C LEU A 261 -25.00 -21.01 12.57
N ALA A 262 -25.37 -21.83 11.59
CA ALA A 262 -26.76 -22.00 11.16
C ALA A 262 -27.58 -22.94 12.07
N ASN A 263 -26.93 -23.93 12.72
CA ASN A 263 -27.64 -25.08 13.31
C ASN A 263 -27.31 -25.40 14.78
N ASP A 264 -26.16 -25.00 15.33
CA ASP A 264 -25.81 -25.38 16.72
C ASP A 264 -26.72 -24.66 17.72
N SER A 265 -27.38 -25.43 18.59
CA SER A 265 -28.39 -24.91 19.53
C SER A 265 -27.83 -23.93 20.57
N ARG A 266 -26.51 -23.85 20.73
CA ARG A 266 -25.84 -22.88 21.62
C ARG A 266 -25.71 -21.50 20.97
N ILE A 267 -25.91 -21.39 19.66
CA ILE A 267 -25.86 -20.13 18.92
C ILE A 267 -27.16 -19.37 19.12
N SER A 268 -27.05 -18.05 19.36
CA SER A 268 -28.22 -17.19 19.53
C SER A 268 -29.12 -17.21 18.31
N LYS A 269 -30.44 -17.12 18.52
CA LYS A 269 -31.43 -17.11 17.44
C LYS A 269 -31.20 -15.97 16.44
N LYS A 270 -30.74 -14.81 16.92
CA LYS A 270 -30.38 -13.66 16.07
C LYS A 270 -29.31 -14.02 15.04
N VAL A 271 -28.22 -14.64 15.46
CA VAL A 271 -27.12 -15.05 14.57
C VAL A 271 -27.58 -16.15 13.62
N GLN A 272 -28.30 -17.15 14.13
CA GLN A 272 -28.86 -18.20 13.28
C GLN A 272 -29.80 -17.63 12.21
N ASP A 273 -30.69 -16.69 12.55
CA ASP A 273 -31.64 -16.10 11.61
C ASP A 273 -30.92 -15.27 10.54
N GLU A 274 -29.84 -14.58 10.88
CA GLU A 274 -29.00 -13.85 9.92
C GLU A 274 -28.28 -14.80 8.97
N VAL A 275 -27.63 -15.85 9.49
CA VAL A 275 -26.88 -16.83 8.69
C VAL A 275 -27.81 -17.66 7.81
N ASN A 276 -28.98 -18.05 8.31
CA ASN A 276 -29.98 -18.82 7.55
C ASN A 276 -30.71 -18.01 6.45
N GLN A 277 -30.41 -16.72 6.30
CA GLN A 277 -30.78 -15.98 5.08
C GLN A 277 -29.90 -16.37 3.88
N TRP A 278 -28.72 -16.93 4.13
CA TRP A 278 -27.75 -17.26 3.10
C TRP A 278 -27.62 -18.78 2.90
N GLY A 279 -27.09 -19.15 1.75
CA GLY A 279 -26.73 -20.52 1.39
C GLY A 279 -25.88 -20.53 0.13
N LEU A 280 -25.51 -21.71 -0.36
CA LEU A 280 -24.78 -21.85 -1.62
C LEU A 280 -25.74 -21.64 -2.80
N PRO A 281 -25.33 -20.95 -3.88
CA PRO A 281 -26.15 -20.80 -5.09
C PRO A 281 -26.22 -22.11 -5.90
N LYS A 282 -27.42 -22.53 -6.33
CA LYS A 282 -27.64 -23.77 -7.11
C LYS A 282 -26.99 -23.75 -8.48
N ASP A 283 -26.71 -22.57 -9.01
CA ASP A 283 -26.23 -22.31 -10.36
C ASP A 283 -24.71 -22.01 -10.43
N GLU A 284 -24.00 -21.98 -9.31
CA GLU A 284 -22.52 -21.94 -9.31
C GLU A 284 -21.96 -23.32 -8.97
N PHE A 285 -20.81 -23.66 -9.55
CA PHE A 285 -20.05 -24.88 -9.25
C PHE A 285 -20.93 -26.15 -9.24
N THR A 286 -21.80 -26.25 -10.25
CA THR A 286 -22.87 -27.28 -10.31
C THR A 286 -22.35 -28.71 -10.41
N ASP A 287 -21.08 -28.86 -10.75
CA ASP A 287 -20.30 -30.09 -10.84
C ASP A 287 -19.48 -30.39 -9.57
N ASN A 288 -19.54 -29.53 -8.55
CA ASN A 288 -18.81 -29.68 -7.29
C ASN A 288 -19.67 -29.35 -6.06
N ASP A 289 -20.91 -29.84 -6.04
CA ASP A 289 -21.87 -29.65 -4.94
C ASP A 289 -22.08 -28.18 -4.54
N ASN A 290 -22.04 -27.28 -5.53
CA ASN A 290 -22.14 -25.83 -5.37
C ASN A 290 -21.03 -25.19 -4.52
N TRP A 291 -19.91 -25.89 -4.33
CA TRP A 291 -18.73 -25.41 -3.62
C TRP A 291 -17.61 -25.03 -4.61
N SER A 292 -16.90 -23.93 -4.33
CA SER A 292 -15.80 -23.48 -5.20
C SER A 292 -14.67 -24.52 -5.29
N HIS A 293 -14.11 -24.71 -6.48
CA HIS A 293 -13.04 -25.70 -6.72
C HIS A 293 -11.71 -25.31 -6.07
N GLN A 294 -11.41 -24.01 -6.00
CA GLN A 294 -10.06 -23.54 -5.70
C GLN A 294 -9.99 -22.93 -4.30
N LEU A 295 -9.08 -23.45 -3.47
CA LEU A 295 -8.68 -22.82 -2.22
C LEU A 295 -7.94 -21.51 -2.53
N TYR A 296 -8.21 -20.43 -1.81
CA TYR A 296 -7.53 -19.17 -2.04
C TYR A 296 -6.11 -19.21 -1.47
N ILE A 297 -5.15 -19.60 -2.31
CA ILE A 297 -3.73 -19.64 -1.98
C ILE A 297 -3.19 -18.22 -2.02
N ARG A 298 -3.10 -17.59 -0.86
CA ARG A 298 -2.61 -16.20 -0.75
C ARG A 298 -1.12 -16.09 -0.99
N GLU A 299 -0.37 -17.13 -0.68
CA GLU A 299 1.10 -17.13 -0.72
C GLU A 299 1.61 -18.55 -0.62
N ALA A 300 2.54 -18.95 -1.49
CA ALA A 300 3.26 -20.21 -1.36
C ALA A 300 4.77 -19.97 -1.50
N ARG A 301 5.39 -20.49 -2.56
CA ARG A 301 6.80 -20.20 -2.87
C ARG A 301 6.93 -18.83 -3.50
N ARG A 302 8.05 -18.16 -3.23
CA ARG A 302 8.49 -16.93 -3.89
C ARG A 302 9.89 -17.13 -4.43
N MET A 303 10.10 -16.81 -5.70
CA MET A 303 11.42 -16.89 -6.34
C MET A 303 12.46 -16.03 -5.60
N ILE A 304 13.74 -16.36 -5.71
CA ILE A 304 14.83 -15.46 -5.33
C ILE A 304 15.65 -15.16 -6.59
N SER A 305 15.45 -13.98 -7.16
CA SER A 305 16.17 -13.52 -8.36
C SER A 305 17.16 -12.40 -8.05
N ASP A 306 17.71 -11.77 -9.10
CA ASP A 306 18.60 -10.61 -9.02
C ASP A 306 17.91 -9.37 -8.45
N TYR A 307 16.57 -9.32 -8.52
CA TYR A 307 15.77 -8.31 -7.87
C TYR A 307 14.69 -8.98 -7.01
N VAL A 308 14.67 -8.65 -5.72
CA VAL A 308 13.63 -9.06 -4.78
C VAL A 308 12.80 -7.81 -4.49
N MET A 309 11.50 -7.84 -4.82
CA MET A 309 10.58 -6.77 -4.43
C MET A 309 10.41 -6.77 -2.90
N THR A 310 10.51 -5.61 -2.27
CA THR A 310 10.49 -5.46 -0.80
C THR A 310 9.49 -4.39 -0.36
N GLN A 311 9.31 -4.22 0.95
CA GLN A 311 8.59 -3.10 1.54
C GLN A 311 9.06 -1.75 0.96
N HIS A 312 10.36 -1.58 0.70
CA HIS A 312 10.93 -0.34 0.18
C HIS A 312 10.41 0.01 -1.21
N ASP A 313 10.09 -0.99 -2.04
CA ASP A 313 9.45 -0.78 -3.34
C ASP A 313 8.01 -0.34 -3.17
N CYS A 314 7.27 -1.00 -2.26
CA CYS A 314 5.87 -0.69 -1.98
C CYS A 314 5.72 0.77 -1.52
N GLU A 315 6.57 1.20 -0.60
CA GLU A 315 6.59 2.56 -0.04
C GLU A 315 7.27 3.57 -0.98
N SER A 316 7.70 3.16 -2.17
CA SER A 316 8.41 4.00 -3.15
C SER A 316 9.70 4.64 -2.63
N LEU A 317 10.33 4.02 -1.62
CA LEU A 317 11.67 4.37 -1.14
C LEU A 317 12.75 3.92 -2.15
N VAL A 318 12.46 2.82 -2.85
CA VAL A 318 13.17 2.34 -4.03
C VAL A 318 12.19 2.27 -5.18
N THR A 319 12.66 2.45 -6.41
CA THR A 319 11.82 2.39 -7.61
C THR A 319 12.50 1.52 -8.65
N ALA A 320 11.81 0.46 -9.08
CA ALA A 320 12.26 -0.39 -10.17
C ALA A 320 12.45 0.44 -11.46
N VAL A 321 13.61 0.27 -12.11
CA VAL A 321 13.96 0.99 -13.35
C VAL A 321 13.47 0.29 -14.61
N ASP A 322 12.98 -0.93 -14.45
CA ASP A 322 12.52 -1.84 -15.50
C ASP A 322 11.07 -2.33 -15.26
N PRO A 323 10.08 -1.42 -15.09
CA PRO A 323 8.70 -1.79 -14.81
C PRO A 323 8.06 -2.69 -15.87
N VAL A 324 7.36 -3.73 -15.41
CA VAL A 324 6.51 -4.60 -16.23
C VAL A 324 5.09 -4.70 -15.69
N GLY A 325 4.69 -3.71 -14.90
CA GLY A 325 3.38 -3.64 -14.26
C GLY A 325 3.46 -2.74 -13.03
N LEU A 326 2.29 -2.37 -12.52
CA LEU A 326 2.17 -1.64 -11.26
C LEU A 326 1.41 -2.50 -10.25
N ALA A 327 1.90 -2.54 -9.02
CA ALA A 327 1.10 -2.92 -7.86
C ALA A 327 0.55 -1.65 -7.20
N ALA A 328 -0.60 -1.78 -6.54
CA ALA A 328 -1.32 -0.65 -5.97
C ALA A 328 -2.06 -1.00 -4.67
N TYR A 329 -1.99 -2.27 -4.26
CA TYR A 329 -2.70 -2.71 -3.06
C TYR A 329 -1.92 -2.33 -1.81
N THR A 330 -2.55 -2.45 -0.65
CA THR A 330 -1.84 -2.29 0.62
C THR A 330 -0.96 -3.50 0.88
N MET A 331 0.09 -3.34 1.69
CA MET A 331 0.79 -4.48 2.27
C MET A 331 -0.18 -5.19 3.21
N ASP A 332 -0.74 -6.30 2.71
CA ASP A 332 -1.83 -7.06 3.31
C ASP A 332 -1.40 -8.51 3.56
N SER A 333 -1.22 -8.84 4.84
CA SER A 333 -0.99 -10.21 5.32
C SER A 333 -2.12 -10.59 6.27
N HIS A 334 -2.69 -11.77 6.07
CA HIS A 334 -3.69 -12.32 6.98
C HIS A 334 -3.03 -12.91 8.23
N ASN A 335 -3.83 -13.17 9.27
CA ASN A 335 -3.31 -13.83 10.47
C ASN A 335 -2.67 -15.17 10.11
N VAL A 336 -1.51 -15.43 10.71
CA VAL A 336 -0.65 -16.59 10.46
C VAL A 336 -0.88 -17.66 11.51
N GLN A 337 -1.07 -17.27 12.78
CA GLN A 337 -1.23 -18.20 13.91
C GLN A 337 -2.19 -17.69 14.98
N ARG A 338 -2.59 -18.62 15.86
CA ARG A 338 -3.33 -18.37 17.10
C ARG A 338 -2.53 -18.88 18.27
N TYR A 339 -2.33 -18.02 19.27
CA TYR A 339 -1.54 -18.31 20.45
C TYR A 339 -2.25 -17.86 21.74
N VAL A 340 -1.71 -18.27 22.88
CA VAL A 340 -2.19 -17.91 24.21
C VAL A 340 -1.29 -16.83 24.80
N ASP A 341 -1.89 -15.73 25.26
CA ASP A 341 -1.15 -14.70 25.99
C ASP A 341 -0.86 -15.08 27.45
N GLU A 342 -0.10 -14.23 28.14
CA GLU A 342 0.26 -14.40 29.56
C GLU A 342 -0.94 -14.50 30.51
N ASN A 343 -2.14 -14.09 30.08
CA ASN A 343 -3.37 -14.12 30.86
C ASN A 343 -4.26 -15.34 30.50
N GLY A 344 -3.75 -16.28 29.71
CA GLY A 344 -4.52 -17.46 29.28
C GLY A 344 -5.59 -17.13 28.23
N LYS A 345 -5.43 -16.02 27.49
CA LYS A 345 -6.41 -15.57 26.48
C LYS A 345 -5.91 -15.76 25.06
N VAL A 346 -6.86 -16.04 24.16
CA VAL A 346 -6.57 -16.28 22.74
C VAL A 346 -6.21 -14.95 22.05
N ARG A 347 -5.14 -14.99 21.25
CA ARG A 347 -4.68 -13.90 20.40
C ARG A 347 -4.36 -14.45 19.00
N ASN A 348 -4.70 -13.69 17.96
CA ASN A 348 -4.14 -13.94 16.62
C ASN A 348 -2.84 -13.13 16.40
N GLU A 349 -1.94 -13.65 15.58
CA GLU A 349 -0.71 -12.97 15.14
C GLU A 349 -0.56 -13.10 13.62
N GLY A 350 0.12 -12.14 13.00
CA GLY A 350 0.59 -12.16 11.61
C GLY A 350 -0.15 -11.19 10.70
N ASN A 351 -1.30 -10.66 11.12
CA ASN A 351 -2.04 -9.73 10.28
C ASN A 351 -1.39 -8.36 10.21
N ILE A 352 -1.15 -7.89 8.99
CA ILE A 352 -0.62 -6.56 8.66
C ILE A 352 -1.51 -5.96 7.57
N GLU A 353 -1.97 -4.73 7.76
CA GLU A 353 -2.71 -3.96 6.76
C GLU A 353 -2.13 -2.54 6.73
N VAL A 354 -1.07 -2.33 5.93
CA VAL A 354 -0.35 -1.05 5.84
C VAL A 354 -0.44 -0.52 4.42
N GLY A 355 -0.90 0.72 4.29
CA GLY A 355 -1.14 1.38 3.01
C GLY A 355 -0.83 2.87 3.05
N GLY A 356 -1.37 3.60 2.06
CA GLY A 356 -1.18 5.06 1.95
C GLY A 356 -0.01 5.47 1.06
N PHE A 357 0.70 4.51 0.48
CA PHE A 357 1.67 4.73 -0.59
C PHE A 357 0.99 4.69 -1.98
N PRO A 358 1.56 5.38 -2.99
CA PRO A 358 1.03 5.33 -4.35
C PRO A 358 1.29 3.98 -5.01
N PRO A 359 0.61 3.68 -6.14
CA PRO A 359 1.00 2.56 -6.99
C PRO A 359 2.47 2.63 -7.39
N TYR A 360 3.12 1.47 -7.38
CA TYR A 360 4.57 1.34 -7.51
C TYR A 360 4.94 0.30 -8.57
N PRO A 361 6.09 0.48 -9.26
CA PRO A 361 6.50 -0.39 -10.35
C PRO A 361 7.01 -1.74 -9.86
N ILE A 362 6.68 -2.80 -10.60
CA ILE A 362 7.22 -4.15 -10.42
C ILE A 362 8.34 -4.38 -11.43
N SER A 363 9.53 -4.71 -10.95
CA SER A 363 10.72 -4.94 -11.79
C SER A 363 10.57 -6.17 -12.68
N TYR A 364 10.97 -6.09 -13.95
CA TYR A 364 11.09 -7.25 -14.84
C TYR A 364 11.96 -8.36 -14.24
N LYS A 365 13.05 -7.99 -13.57
CA LYS A 365 13.96 -8.95 -12.92
C LYS A 365 13.32 -9.74 -11.80
N SER A 366 12.19 -9.27 -11.26
CA SER A 366 11.46 -10.02 -10.24
C SER A 366 10.64 -11.18 -10.83
N ILE A 367 10.34 -11.19 -12.13
CA ILE A 367 9.54 -12.24 -12.79
C ILE A 367 10.36 -13.19 -13.68
N VAL A 368 11.69 -13.07 -13.65
CA VAL A 368 12.61 -14.02 -14.30
C VAL A 368 13.61 -14.52 -13.26
N PRO A 369 14.03 -15.80 -13.31
CA PRO A 369 15.06 -16.32 -12.40
C PRO A 369 16.45 -15.85 -12.81
N LYS A 370 17.46 -16.15 -11.99
CA LYS A 370 18.85 -15.94 -12.38
C LYS A 370 19.19 -16.79 -13.62
N VAL A 371 20.02 -16.25 -14.52
CA VAL A 371 20.28 -16.87 -15.83
C VAL A 371 20.92 -18.26 -15.71
N GLU A 372 21.79 -18.45 -14.72
CA GLU A 372 22.45 -19.72 -14.41
C GLU A 372 21.49 -20.76 -13.85
N GLU A 373 20.38 -20.33 -13.26
CA GLU A 373 19.35 -21.22 -12.70
C GLU A 373 18.36 -21.66 -13.77
N CYS A 374 17.80 -20.73 -14.56
CA CYS A 374 16.92 -21.12 -15.67
C CYS A 374 16.80 -20.06 -16.77
N SER A 375 17.23 -20.37 -17.98
CA SER A 375 17.37 -19.36 -19.05
C SER A 375 16.13 -19.11 -19.91
N ASN A 376 15.09 -19.95 -19.77
CA ASN A 376 13.88 -19.91 -20.59
C ASN A 376 12.57 -20.06 -19.78
N LEU A 377 12.58 -19.61 -18.52
CA LEU A 377 11.44 -19.65 -17.61
C LEU A 377 11.04 -18.24 -17.16
N LEU A 378 9.75 -17.93 -17.12
CA LEU A 378 9.20 -16.74 -16.47
C LEU A 378 8.22 -17.13 -15.36
N VAL A 379 8.17 -16.34 -14.28
CA VAL A 379 7.42 -16.64 -13.06
C VAL A 379 6.63 -15.39 -12.62
N PRO A 380 5.48 -15.09 -13.26
CA PRO A 380 4.69 -13.90 -12.96
C PRO A 380 3.90 -13.96 -11.64
N VAL A 381 3.62 -15.15 -11.09
CA VAL A 381 2.81 -15.33 -9.87
C VAL A 381 3.68 -15.52 -8.65
N CYS A 382 4.51 -16.58 -8.61
CA CYS A 382 5.51 -16.81 -7.57
C CYS A 382 6.77 -15.94 -7.73
N LEU A 383 6.57 -14.67 -8.12
CA LEU A 383 7.65 -13.73 -8.41
C LEU A 383 8.57 -13.52 -7.21
N SER A 384 9.73 -12.92 -7.49
CA SER A 384 10.76 -12.65 -6.50
C SER A 384 10.42 -11.46 -5.60
N SER A 385 10.03 -11.75 -4.37
CA SER A 385 9.67 -10.74 -3.37
C SER A 385 9.84 -11.23 -1.92
N SER A 386 9.92 -10.29 -0.98
CA SER A 386 9.70 -10.57 0.44
C SER A 386 8.24 -10.94 0.70
N HIS A 387 7.96 -11.58 1.85
CA HIS A 387 6.60 -11.90 2.29
C HIS A 387 5.68 -10.66 2.29
N ILE A 388 6.13 -9.56 2.90
CA ILE A 388 5.26 -8.39 3.05
C ILE A 388 4.99 -7.68 1.73
N ALA A 389 5.99 -7.60 0.84
CA ALA A 389 5.81 -7.03 -0.49
C ALA A 389 4.90 -7.90 -1.35
N PHE A 390 5.00 -9.24 -1.21
CA PHE A 390 4.10 -10.18 -1.89
C PHE A 390 2.64 -9.90 -1.54
N GLY A 391 2.35 -9.62 -0.26
CA GLY A 391 1.01 -9.27 0.23
C GLY A 391 0.36 -8.10 -0.52
N SER A 392 1.16 -7.16 -1.02
CA SER A 392 0.69 -6.04 -1.85
C SER A 392 0.64 -6.36 -3.35
N ILE A 393 1.54 -7.22 -3.85
CA ILE A 393 1.63 -7.55 -5.28
C ILE A 393 0.58 -8.59 -5.71
N ARG A 394 0.20 -9.52 -4.82
CA ARG A 394 -0.51 -10.78 -5.13
C ARG A 394 -1.96 -10.68 -5.62
N MET A 395 -2.41 -9.50 -6.03
CA MET A 395 -3.77 -9.30 -6.52
C MET A 395 -3.91 -9.88 -7.94
N GLU A 396 -5.01 -10.59 -8.21
CA GLU A 396 -5.27 -11.25 -9.50
C GLU A 396 -5.12 -10.30 -10.71
N PRO A 397 -5.61 -9.04 -10.68
CA PRO A 397 -5.39 -8.11 -11.78
C PRO A 397 -3.91 -7.81 -12.04
N VAL A 398 -3.08 -7.80 -10.99
CA VAL A 398 -1.63 -7.58 -11.11
C VAL A 398 -0.98 -8.81 -11.73
N PHE A 399 -1.33 -10.03 -11.29
CA PHE A 399 -0.84 -11.25 -11.91
C PHE A 399 -1.22 -11.37 -13.39
N MET A 400 -2.44 -10.95 -13.78
CA MET A 400 -2.83 -10.89 -15.19
C MET A 400 -1.92 -9.96 -16.00
N VAL A 401 -1.55 -8.80 -15.44
CA VAL A 401 -0.64 -7.84 -16.08
C VAL A 401 0.78 -8.40 -16.19
N LEU A 402 1.28 -9.03 -15.12
CA LEU A 402 2.60 -9.67 -15.13
C LEU A 402 2.65 -10.85 -16.11
N ALA A 403 1.57 -11.64 -16.24
CA ALA A 403 1.48 -12.73 -17.20
C ALA A 403 1.51 -12.22 -18.65
N GLN A 404 0.81 -11.13 -18.95
CA GLN A 404 0.90 -10.46 -20.27
C GLN A 404 2.34 -10.02 -20.55
N SER A 405 3.00 -9.41 -19.57
CA SER A 405 4.40 -8.97 -19.70
C SER A 405 5.37 -10.13 -19.89
N ALA A 406 5.15 -11.23 -19.17
CA ALA A 406 5.93 -12.45 -19.31
C ALA A 406 5.78 -13.05 -20.72
N ALA A 407 4.56 -13.08 -21.27
CA ALA A 407 4.32 -13.56 -22.63
C ALA A 407 5.03 -12.68 -23.68
N ALA A 408 4.97 -11.36 -23.55
CA ALA A 408 5.66 -10.43 -24.45
C ALA A 408 7.19 -10.64 -24.42
N ALA A 409 7.76 -10.78 -23.22
CA ALA A 409 9.17 -11.08 -23.03
C ALA A 409 9.58 -12.44 -23.63
N ALA A 410 8.76 -13.48 -23.44
CA ALA A 410 8.99 -14.80 -24.03
C ALA A 410 9.03 -14.75 -25.57
N VAL A 411 8.11 -14.01 -26.20
CA VAL A 411 8.10 -13.83 -27.67
C VAL A 411 9.36 -13.09 -28.15
N GLN A 412 9.78 -12.03 -27.44
CA GLN A 412 11.02 -11.32 -27.78
C GLN A 412 12.24 -12.24 -27.68
N ALA A 413 12.36 -13.00 -26.60
CA ALA A 413 13.45 -13.95 -26.40
C ALA A 413 13.46 -15.04 -27.49
N ILE A 414 12.28 -15.56 -27.88
CA ILE A 414 12.16 -16.51 -29.00
C ILE A 414 12.66 -15.91 -30.31
N ASN A 415 12.24 -14.68 -30.63
CA ASN A 415 12.56 -14.01 -31.89
C ASN A 415 14.04 -13.64 -31.99
N LYS A 416 14.63 -13.19 -30.87
CA LYS A 416 16.05 -12.81 -30.78
C LYS A 416 16.98 -14.00 -30.51
N LYS A 417 16.42 -15.18 -30.22
CA LYS A 417 17.17 -16.38 -29.81
C LYS A 417 18.05 -16.11 -28.58
N SER A 418 17.56 -15.30 -27.65
CA SER A 418 18.25 -14.97 -26.39
C SER A 418 17.62 -15.71 -25.21
N THR A 419 18.27 -15.59 -24.05
CA THR A 419 17.63 -15.92 -22.78
C THR A 419 16.56 -14.87 -22.44
N VAL A 420 15.66 -15.20 -21.51
CA VAL A 420 14.66 -14.23 -21.03
C VAL A 420 15.31 -13.10 -20.21
N GLN A 421 16.48 -13.34 -19.62
CA GLN A 421 17.23 -12.35 -18.84
C GLN A 421 17.95 -11.32 -19.73
N GLU A 422 18.32 -11.68 -20.95
CA GLU A 422 19.11 -10.84 -21.87
C GLU A 422 18.27 -9.99 -22.84
N ILE A 423 16.94 -10.00 -22.74
CA ILE A 423 16.12 -9.18 -23.61
C ILE A 423 16.40 -7.68 -23.38
N ASN A 424 16.26 -6.88 -24.44
CA ASN A 424 16.40 -5.44 -24.31
C ASN A 424 15.13 -4.86 -23.66
N TYR A 425 15.24 -4.41 -22.41
CA TYR A 425 14.11 -3.83 -21.68
C TYR A 425 13.43 -2.66 -22.42
N ASN A 426 14.16 -1.84 -23.18
CA ASN A 426 13.53 -0.75 -23.94
C ASN A 426 12.65 -1.27 -25.09
N GLU A 427 13.04 -2.38 -25.72
CA GLU A 427 12.19 -3.07 -26.71
C GLU A 427 10.96 -3.68 -26.03
N LEU A 428 11.09 -4.27 -24.85
CA LEU A 428 9.97 -4.76 -24.04
C LEU A 428 9.02 -3.62 -23.65
N LYS A 429 9.53 -2.56 -23.03
CA LYS A 429 8.78 -1.35 -22.65
C LYS A 429 7.98 -0.80 -23.84
N THR A 430 8.61 -0.70 -25.01
CA THR A 430 7.95 -0.19 -26.23
C THR A 430 6.76 -1.08 -26.61
N GLN A 431 6.91 -2.40 -26.53
CA GLN A 431 5.83 -3.34 -26.81
C GLN A 431 4.71 -3.25 -25.74
N LEU A 432 5.05 -3.23 -24.46
CA LEU A 432 4.06 -3.14 -23.38
C LEU A 432 3.24 -1.83 -23.44
N LEU A 433 3.87 -0.71 -23.75
CA LEU A 433 3.18 0.57 -23.96
C LEU A 433 2.26 0.54 -25.19
N LYS A 434 2.70 -0.13 -26.27
CA LYS A 434 1.87 -0.36 -27.46
C LYS A 434 0.64 -1.20 -27.13
N ASP A 435 0.75 -2.12 -26.18
CA ASP A 435 -0.35 -2.95 -25.68
C ASP A 435 -1.16 -2.23 -24.57
N GLU A 436 -1.02 -0.90 -24.47
CA GLU A 436 -1.72 -0.02 -23.52
C GLU A 436 -1.46 -0.33 -22.04
N GLN A 437 -0.36 -1.01 -21.72
CA GLN A 437 -0.01 -1.32 -20.35
C GLN A 437 0.54 -0.10 -19.62
N VAL A 438 0.11 0.10 -18.37
CA VAL A 438 0.59 1.18 -17.50
C VAL A 438 1.87 0.71 -16.79
N LEU A 439 3.00 1.38 -17.05
CA LEU A 439 4.32 1.03 -16.52
C LEU A 439 4.89 2.07 -15.55
N ALA A 440 4.28 3.25 -15.49
CA ALA A 440 4.61 4.27 -14.52
C ALA A 440 3.30 4.76 -13.92
N TRP A 441 3.29 4.96 -12.61
CA TRP A 441 2.19 5.67 -11.98
C TRP A 441 2.35 7.15 -12.31
N GLU A 442 1.75 7.56 -13.43
CA GLU A 442 1.48 8.96 -13.67
C GLU A 442 0.36 9.35 -12.70
N ASN A 443 0.63 10.30 -11.82
CA ASN A 443 -0.39 10.82 -10.92
C ASN A 443 -1.44 11.51 -11.80
N GLU A 444 -2.46 10.78 -12.25
CA GLU A 444 -3.52 11.31 -13.10
C GLU A 444 -4.32 12.35 -12.31
N SER A 445 -3.82 13.58 -12.36
CA SER A 445 -4.59 14.78 -12.16
C SER A 445 -5.76 14.74 -13.14
N LEU A 446 -6.97 14.53 -12.62
CA LEU A 446 -8.23 14.55 -13.36
C LEU A 446 -8.63 15.97 -13.83
N LEU A 447 -7.71 16.77 -14.36
CA LEU A 447 -8.03 18.01 -15.05
C LEU A 447 -7.29 18.10 -16.38
N THR A 448 -7.96 17.59 -17.41
CA THR A 448 -7.72 17.96 -18.81
C THR A 448 -8.12 19.41 -19.07
N SER A 449 -7.38 20.03 -20.00
CA SER A 449 -7.52 21.36 -20.61
C SER A 449 -7.14 22.58 -19.74
N GLU A 450 -5.84 22.86 -19.60
CA GLU A 450 -5.12 23.81 -20.46
C GLU A 450 -3.70 24.10 -19.91
N LYS A 451 -2.69 23.65 -20.67
CA LYS A 451 -1.24 23.91 -20.55
C LYS A 451 -0.58 23.52 -19.23
N GLU A 452 -0.35 22.22 -19.10
CA GLU A 452 0.79 21.69 -18.35
C GLU A 452 2.02 21.70 -19.28
N ILE A 453 3.12 22.26 -18.79
CA ILE A 453 4.46 22.05 -19.34
C ILE A 453 4.94 20.75 -18.70
N GLU A 454 5.11 19.71 -19.52
CA GLU A 454 5.81 18.47 -19.16
C GLU A 454 7.24 18.78 -18.68
N LEU A 455 7.67 18.12 -17.61
CA LEU A 455 9.05 17.64 -17.50
C LEU A 455 9.01 16.11 -17.55
N ARG A 456 8.81 15.54 -18.75
CA ARG A 456 9.16 14.13 -19.01
C ARG A 456 10.66 14.02 -19.25
N ASN A 457 11.30 13.15 -18.49
CA ASN A 457 12.60 12.61 -18.83
C ASN A 457 12.42 11.50 -19.88
N GLU A 458 12.40 11.88 -21.16
CA GLU A 458 13.11 11.12 -22.21
C GLU A 458 13.67 12.15 -23.21
N LYS A 459 15.00 12.37 -23.11
CA LYS A 459 15.84 13.23 -23.98
C LYS A 459 15.56 14.76 -23.94
N ASN A 460 16.26 15.40 -22.99
CA ASN A 460 16.79 16.78 -23.05
C ASN A 460 15.81 17.97 -23.17
N LYS A 461 15.99 18.91 -22.21
CA LYS A 461 15.61 20.35 -22.11
C LYS A 461 14.29 20.60 -21.34
N ASN A 462 14.22 21.24 -20.17
CA ASN A 462 15.16 22.10 -19.42
C ASN A 462 14.80 22.12 -17.91
N VAL A 463 15.33 21.18 -17.11
CA VAL A 463 15.94 21.47 -15.80
C VAL A 463 17.08 20.47 -15.71
N THR A 464 18.30 20.95 -15.94
CA THR A 464 19.44 20.06 -16.09
C THR A 464 20.20 19.96 -14.78
N ILE A 465 19.99 18.86 -14.06
CA ILE A 465 20.95 18.42 -13.03
C ILE A 465 22.08 17.64 -13.70
N ARG A 466 23.19 18.32 -13.98
CA ARG A 466 24.45 17.71 -14.41
C ARG A 466 25.44 17.78 -13.27
N ALA A 467 26.00 16.63 -12.89
CA ALA A 467 27.23 16.61 -12.11
C ALA A 467 28.33 17.22 -12.99
N ILE A 468 28.91 18.35 -12.56
CA ILE A 468 29.88 19.09 -13.37
C ILE A 468 31.29 18.58 -13.13
N GLU A 469 31.58 18.14 -11.91
CA GLU A 469 32.92 17.72 -11.52
C GLU A 469 32.82 16.68 -10.40
N LEU A 470 33.34 15.48 -10.65
CA LEU A 470 33.62 14.46 -9.64
C LEU A 470 35.13 14.43 -9.51
N LYS A 471 35.66 14.95 -8.40
CA LYS A 471 37.09 14.88 -8.09
C LYS A 471 37.26 13.92 -6.91
N ASP A 472 38.07 12.88 -7.11
CA ASP A 472 38.41 11.86 -6.10
C ASP A 472 37.20 11.01 -5.62
N VAL A 473 36.47 10.37 -6.54
CA VAL A 473 35.22 9.60 -6.25
C VAL A 473 35.32 8.13 -6.66
N ALA A 474 34.83 7.22 -5.81
CA ALA A 474 34.62 5.79 -6.12
C ALA A 474 33.14 5.41 -5.92
N ASN A 475 32.56 4.65 -6.86
CA ASN A 475 31.21 4.08 -6.74
C ASN A 475 31.27 2.81 -5.87
N MET A 476 30.30 2.61 -4.97
CA MET A 476 30.07 1.34 -4.30
C MET A 476 28.77 0.67 -4.74
N SER A 477 28.76 -0.66 -4.70
CA SER A 477 27.68 -1.53 -5.16
C SER A 477 26.99 -2.22 -3.97
N TYR A 478 25.91 -1.66 -3.40
CA TYR A 478 24.82 -2.36 -2.67
C TYR A 478 23.73 -1.37 -2.16
N PRO A 479 22.45 -1.78 -2.07
CA PRO A 479 21.40 -1.45 -3.03
C PRO A 479 20.94 0.02 -2.95
N GLY A 480 21.37 0.84 -3.90
CA GLY A 480 21.00 2.26 -4.05
C GLY A 480 22.17 3.07 -4.61
N ASN A 481 21.87 4.15 -5.35
CA ASN A 481 22.89 5.06 -5.89
C ASN A 481 23.42 5.97 -4.76
N PHE A 482 24.27 5.43 -3.89
CA PHE A 482 24.88 6.19 -2.80
C PHE A 482 26.31 6.62 -3.17
N LEU A 483 26.69 7.83 -2.79
CA LEU A 483 28.06 8.33 -2.91
C LEU A 483 28.69 8.33 -1.52
N GLU A 484 29.83 7.65 -1.33
CA GLU A 484 30.65 7.68 -0.11
C GLU A 484 32.00 8.37 -0.40
N TYR A 485 32.55 9.12 0.57
CA TYR A 485 33.74 9.95 0.39
C TYR A 485 34.80 9.65 1.45
N GLY A 486 36.07 9.52 1.06
CA GLY A 486 37.20 9.30 1.97
C GLY A 486 38.12 10.53 2.09
N SER A 487 38.50 10.85 3.34
CA SER A 487 39.54 11.73 3.92
C SER A 487 40.20 12.93 3.18
N GLY A 488 39.82 13.29 1.95
CA GLY A 488 40.58 14.21 1.09
C GLY A 488 40.05 15.65 0.94
N GLY A 489 38.91 16.02 1.54
CA GLY A 489 38.32 17.36 1.37
C GLY A 489 37.97 17.67 -0.10
N GLY A 490 36.79 17.23 -0.52
CA GLY A 490 36.29 17.41 -1.90
C GLY A 490 35.00 18.24 -1.97
N SER A 491 34.48 18.42 -3.18
CA SER A 491 33.15 18.97 -3.40
C SER A 491 32.43 18.29 -4.56
N ILE A 492 31.10 18.20 -4.49
CA ILE A 492 30.25 17.83 -5.62
C ILE A 492 29.44 19.04 -6.00
N SER A 493 29.39 19.35 -7.29
CA SER A 493 28.55 20.40 -7.83
C SER A 493 27.56 19.85 -8.85
N TYR A 494 26.32 20.31 -8.72
CA TYR A 494 25.19 20.01 -9.57
C TYR A 494 24.63 21.32 -10.12
N THR A 495 24.35 21.41 -11.42
CA THR A 495 23.50 22.52 -11.91
C THR A 495 22.03 22.21 -11.67
N PHE A 496 21.13 23.18 -11.72
CA PHE A 496 19.69 22.99 -11.92
C PHE A 496 19.11 24.26 -12.52
N ASP A 497 18.08 24.15 -13.36
CA ASP A 497 17.40 25.33 -13.92
C ASP A 497 16.13 25.64 -13.11
N VAL A 498 15.87 26.92 -12.92
CA VAL A 498 14.67 27.45 -12.26
C VAL A 498 13.85 28.19 -13.32
N ASP A 499 12.63 27.72 -13.58
CA ASP A 499 11.80 28.22 -14.69
C ASP A 499 11.15 29.58 -14.39
N GLU A 500 10.96 29.90 -13.12
CA GLU A 500 10.31 31.11 -12.63
C GLU A 500 10.90 31.56 -11.29
N TYR A 501 10.93 32.88 -11.08
CA TYR A 501 11.37 33.52 -9.84
C TYR A 501 10.49 33.08 -8.66
N PHE A 502 11.05 32.30 -7.72
CA PHE A 502 10.25 31.72 -6.64
C PHE A 502 11.09 31.28 -5.42
N ASP A 503 10.44 31.01 -4.30
CA ASP A 503 11.05 30.44 -3.10
C ASP A 503 11.02 28.89 -3.15
N TYR A 504 12.15 28.26 -2.95
CA TYR A 504 12.28 26.80 -3.00
C TYR A 504 12.80 26.25 -1.67
N THR A 505 12.47 25.00 -1.37
CA THR A 505 13.13 24.18 -0.36
C THR A 505 13.99 23.15 -1.07
N LEU A 506 15.29 23.17 -0.80
CA LEU A 506 16.20 22.09 -1.17
C LEU A 506 16.16 21.02 -0.08
N SER A 507 15.60 19.86 -0.37
CA SER A 507 15.62 18.68 0.52
C SER A 507 16.77 17.75 0.14
N ILE A 508 17.57 17.36 1.13
CA ILE A 508 18.68 16.42 0.99
C ILE A 508 18.39 15.22 1.89
N GLN A 509 18.21 14.05 1.27
CA GLN A 509 18.06 12.79 1.97
C GLN A 509 19.46 12.23 2.30
N LYS A 510 19.76 12.19 3.61
CA LYS A 510 21.02 11.66 4.14
C LYS A 510 20.89 10.17 4.40
N VAL A 511 21.89 9.38 4.04
CA VAL A 511 21.95 7.96 4.38
C VAL A 511 22.65 7.83 5.72
N MET A 512 21.95 7.30 6.72
CA MET A 512 22.52 7.05 8.04
C MET A 512 23.04 5.60 8.06
N ASN A 513 24.35 5.43 7.89
CA ASN A 513 25.09 4.21 8.23
C ASN A 513 26.22 4.57 9.23
N ASP A 514 27.18 3.67 9.47
CA ASP A 514 28.32 3.91 10.38
C ASP A 514 29.27 5.06 9.95
N ALA A 515 28.93 5.82 8.90
CA ALA A 515 29.66 6.99 8.43
C ALA A 515 29.56 8.22 9.37
N TYR A 516 30.67 8.95 9.45
CA TYR A 516 30.83 10.18 10.24
C TYR A 516 31.12 11.34 9.29
N GLY A 517 30.29 12.39 9.27
CA GLY A 517 30.64 13.53 8.43
C GLY A 517 29.75 14.75 8.42
N ASN A 518 30.33 15.83 7.91
CA ASN A 518 29.64 17.09 7.72
C ASN A 518 30.02 17.76 6.38
N ALA A 519 29.03 18.33 5.70
CA ALA A 519 29.24 19.04 4.46
C ALA A 519 28.51 20.38 4.49
N GLN A 520 29.10 21.35 3.82
CA GLN A 520 28.48 22.65 3.59
C GLN A 520 27.67 22.61 2.30
N VAL A 521 26.46 23.13 2.36
CA VAL A 521 25.55 23.28 1.23
C VAL A 521 25.68 24.70 0.69
N TRP A 522 25.92 24.81 -0.61
CA TRP A 522 26.08 26.08 -1.31
C TRP A 522 25.17 26.15 -2.52
N ILE A 523 24.64 27.33 -2.82
CA ILE A 523 23.86 27.63 -4.03
C ILE A 523 24.48 28.86 -4.70
N ASP A 524 24.95 28.74 -5.94
CA ASP A 524 25.67 29.79 -6.68
C ASP A 524 26.83 30.42 -5.90
N ASN A 525 27.59 29.58 -5.19
CA ASN A 525 28.65 30.00 -4.27
C ASN A 525 28.18 30.81 -3.05
N ASN A 526 26.89 30.87 -2.76
CA ASN A 526 26.35 31.37 -1.49
C ASN A 526 26.16 30.20 -0.52
N PHE A 527 26.68 30.34 0.69
CA PHE A 527 26.50 29.33 1.73
C PHE A 527 25.05 29.33 2.23
N VAL A 528 24.42 28.15 2.25
CA VAL A 528 23.01 27.98 2.62
C VAL A 528 22.87 27.25 3.95
N GLY A 529 23.78 26.35 4.29
CA GLY A 529 23.78 25.67 5.58
C GLY A 529 24.73 24.48 5.64
N GLU A 530 24.70 23.72 6.73
CA GLU A 530 25.52 22.51 6.88
C GLU A 530 24.63 21.28 7.08
N ILE A 531 24.98 20.17 6.43
CA ILE A 531 24.46 18.84 6.77
C ILE A 531 25.43 18.16 7.74
N ASN A 532 24.87 17.52 8.76
CA ASN A 532 25.60 16.70 9.71
C ASN A 532 25.02 15.27 9.71
N CYS A 533 25.92 14.29 9.59
CA CYS A 533 25.64 12.86 9.75
C CYS A 533 26.31 12.43 11.07
N PHE A 534 25.50 12.28 12.12
CA PHE A 534 25.97 11.89 13.46
C PHE A 534 25.87 10.38 13.65
N ARG A 535 26.83 9.83 14.38
CA ARG A 535 26.79 8.46 14.91
C ARG A 535 25.66 8.35 15.93
N ASN A 536 24.50 7.85 15.52
CA ASN A 536 23.56 7.26 16.48
C ASN A 536 23.09 5.90 15.98
N ILE A 537 23.68 4.89 16.60
CA ILE A 537 23.55 3.47 16.31
C ILE A 537 22.13 3.07 16.71
N LYS A 538 21.23 2.82 15.73
CA LYS A 538 20.14 1.82 15.83
C LYS A 538 19.17 1.70 14.64
N ILE A 539 19.17 2.58 13.64
CA ILE A 539 18.23 2.49 12.50
C ILE A 539 18.87 3.08 11.24
N SER A 540 18.86 2.35 10.10
CA SER A 540 19.20 2.91 8.78
C SER A 540 17.91 3.36 8.08
N ILE A 541 17.37 4.50 8.52
CA ILE A 541 16.36 5.24 7.77
C ILE A 541 17.07 6.46 7.19
N PRO A 542 16.86 6.81 5.91
CA PRO A 542 17.38 8.05 5.38
C PRO A 542 16.79 9.25 6.12
N ALA A 543 17.63 10.12 6.69
CA ALA A 543 17.19 11.32 7.38
C ALA A 543 17.15 12.50 6.39
N GLU A 544 15.98 13.07 6.13
CA GLU A 544 15.86 14.27 5.31
C GLU A 544 16.32 15.52 6.06
N GLN A 545 17.00 16.42 5.36
CA GLN A 545 17.36 17.74 5.86
C GLN A 545 17.07 18.79 4.78
N GLU A 546 16.32 19.82 5.16
CA GLU A 546 15.79 20.83 4.26
C GLU A 546 16.51 22.17 4.40
N PHE A 547 16.66 22.88 3.28
CA PHE A 547 17.29 24.19 3.17
C PHE A 547 16.38 25.15 2.39
N TYR A 548 16.02 26.27 3.01
CA TYR A 548 15.22 27.31 2.38
C TYR A 548 16.06 28.14 1.41
N LEU A 549 15.63 28.24 0.16
CA LEU A 549 16.25 28.98 -0.93
C LEU A 549 15.30 30.10 -1.39
N PRO A 550 15.37 31.29 -0.78
CA PRO A 550 14.53 32.40 -1.18
C PRO A 550 14.94 32.95 -2.54
N LEU A 551 13.96 33.34 -3.35
CA LEU A 551 14.15 34.27 -4.47
C LEU A 551 15.15 33.78 -5.53
N LEU A 552 15.18 32.47 -5.82
CA LEU A 552 15.97 31.92 -6.91
C LEU A 552 15.48 32.51 -8.24
N SER A 553 16.39 33.16 -8.96
CA SER A 553 16.07 33.80 -10.23
C SER A 553 15.66 32.79 -11.30
N LYS A 554 14.92 33.23 -12.31
CA LYS A 554 14.76 32.40 -13.51
C LYS A 554 16.13 32.19 -14.16
N GLY A 555 16.57 30.95 -14.34
CA GLY A 555 17.86 30.64 -14.95
C GLY A 555 18.53 29.41 -14.34
N GLN A 556 19.76 29.17 -14.78
CA GLN A 556 20.58 28.08 -14.26
C GLN A 556 21.25 28.47 -12.94
N HIS A 557 21.20 27.57 -11.98
CA HIS A 557 21.79 27.67 -10.65
C HIS A 557 22.72 26.48 -10.39
N THR A 558 23.65 26.61 -9.45
CA THR A 558 24.58 25.55 -9.05
C THR A 558 24.43 25.22 -7.58
N PHE A 559 24.09 23.98 -7.25
CA PHE A 559 24.16 23.40 -5.91
C PHE A 559 25.52 22.71 -5.70
N THR A 560 26.24 23.08 -4.64
CA THR A 560 27.53 22.47 -4.29
C THR A 560 27.52 21.95 -2.86
N LEU A 561 27.87 20.67 -2.68
CA LEU A 561 28.27 20.10 -1.40
C LEU A 561 29.78 20.23 -1.26
N ARG A 562 30.26 20.94 -0.23
CA ARG A 562 31.68 21.00 0.13
C ARG A 562 31.92 20.20 1.40
N PHE A 563 32.67 19.10 1.30
CA PHE A 563 32.96 18.22 2.43
C PHE A 563 34.08 18.81 3.29
N LYS A 564 33.93 18.75 4.63
CA LYS A 564 35.05 19.05 5.53
C LYS A 564 35.98 17.82 5.63
N ARG A 565 37.27 18.05 5.88
CA ARG A 565 38.31 17.00 5.88
C ARG A 565 37.97 15.87 6.85
N GLU A 566 38.42 14.65 6.52
CA GLU A 566 38.33 13.44 7.36
C GLU A 566 36.91 12.94 7.66
N THR A 567 36.02 12.87 6.65
CA THR A 567 34.62 12.45 6.86
C THR A 567 34.03 11.64 5.70
N ASN A 568 33.11 10.71 6.00
CA ASN A 568 32.28 9.96 5.06
C ASN A 568 30.83 10.44 5.19
N ILE A 569 30.15 10.73 4.07
CA ILE A 569 28.73 11.12 4.03
C ILE A 569 28.05 10.35 2.92
N GLY A 570 26.93 9.68 3.22
CA GLY A 570 26.04 9.09 2.22
C GLY A 570 24.89 10.03 1.88
N ILE A 571 24.68 10.29 0.59
CA ILE A 571 23.53 11.06 0.07
C ILE A 571 22.67 10.12 -0.78
N GLY A 572 21.37 10.03 -0.49
CA GLY A 572 20.42 9.18 -1.22
C GLY A 572 19.68 9.93 -2.33
N LYS A 573 19.13 11.10 -2.01
CA LYS A 573 18.32 11.91 -2.93
C LYS A 573 18.49 13.40 -2.63
N ILE A 574 18.47 14.23 -3.67
CA ILE A 574 18.40 15.69 -3.57
C ILE A 574 17.16 16.14 -4.36
N SER A 575 16.30 16.94 -3.72
CA SER A 575 15.05 17.44 -4.31
C SER A 575 14.93 18.94 -4.13
N LEU A 576 14.33 19.63 -5.10
CA LEU A 576 14.01 21.05 -5.00
C LEU A 576 12.49 21.21 -5.07
N VAL A 577 11.88 21.71 -3.99
CA VAL A 577 10.43 21.78 -3.80
C VAL A 577 9.99 23.24 -3.76
N LYS A 578 8.98 23.60 -4.56
CA LYS A 578 8.39 24.94 -4.58
C LYS A 578 7.54 25.17 -3.32
N ILE A 579 7.73 26.28 -2.61
CA ILE A 579 7.07 26.49 -1.30
C ILE A 579 5.63 27.01 -1.45
N PRO A 580 4.64 26.55 -0.64
CA PRO A 580 3.28 27.09 -0.63
C PRO A 580 3.26 28.63 -0.46
N ILE A 581 2.29 29.32 -1.10
CA ILE A 581 2.18 30.79 -1.03
C ILE A 581 1.88 31.20 0.41
N LYS A 582 2.83 31.88 1.04
CA LYS A 582 2.66 32.44 2.38
C LYS A 582 1.74 33.65 2.33
N VAL A 583 0.64 33.62 3.08
CA VAL A 583 -0.23 34.78 3.22
C VAL A 583 0.38 35.70 4.27
N LYS A 584 0.96 36.82 3.84
CA LYS A 584 1.70 37.74 4.72
C LYS A 584 0.98 39.05 5.01
N GLU A 585 -0.21 39.24 4.45
CA GLU A 585 -0.98 40.47 4.64
C GLU A 585 -2.27 40.18 5.39
N PHE A 586 -2.35 40.65 6.63
CA PHE A 586 -3.55 40.54 7.45
C PHE A 586 -3.94 41.88 8.07
N LEU A 587 -5.23 42.10 8.20
CA LEU A 587 -5.81 43.04 9.15
C LEU A 587 -6.27 42.24 10.37
N ILE A 588 -5.92 42.70 11.57
CA ILE A 588 -6.35 42.12 12.85
C ILE A 588 -7.17 43.16 13.62
N SER A 589 -8.21 42.69 14.32
CA SER A 589 -9.02 43.52 15.20
C SER A 589 -8.31 43.83 16.52
N GLN A 590 -8.90 44.70 17.34
CA GLN A 590 -8.60 44.70 18.78
C GLN A 590 -8.92 43.32 19.39
N SER A 591 -8.27 43.01 20.52
CA SER A 591 -8.57 41.81 21.31
C SER A 591 -9.83 42.03 22.15
N PHE A 592 -10.68 41.01 22.18
CA PHE A 592 -11.93 41.00 22.93
C PHE A 592 -11.83 40.01 24.10
N PRO A 593 -12.09 40.43 25.34
CA PRO A 593 -12.07 39.52 26.48
C PRO A 593 -13.23 38.52 26.43
N GLY A 594 -12.95 37.28 26.86
CA GLY A 594 -13.91 36.17 26.94
C GLY A 594 -13.34 34.87 26.38
N PHE A 595 -13.56 33.75 27.10
CA PHE A 595 -13.23 32.37 26.72
C PHE A 595 -14.47 31.47 26.89
N MET A 596 -14.52 30.33 26.20
CA MET A 596 -15.65 29.39 26.27
C MET A 596 -15.75 28.77 27.67
N GLU A 597 -16.84 29.03 28.39
CA GLU A 597 -17.26 28.17 29.51
C GLU A 597 -18.07 26.99 28.96
N GLU A 598 -17.88 25.82 29.58
CA GLU A 598 -18.45 24.53 29.17
C GLU A 598 -19.95 24.57 28.82
N LYS A 599 -20.28 23.88 27.71
CA LYS A 599 -21.64 23.51 27.26
C LYS A 599 -22.54 24.64 26.78
N GLY A 600 -22.26 25.10 25.55
CA GLY A 600 -23.27 25.35 24.53
C GLY A 600 -24.09 26.65 24.68
N LYS A 601 -23.86 27.57 23.73
CA LYS A 601 -24.53 28.87 23.52
C LYS A 601 -24.06 30.03 24.40
N ASN A 602 -22.83 30.48 24.13
CA ASN A 602 -22.54 31.91 24.10
C ASN A 602 -21.75 32.21 22.81
N MET A 603 -22.46 32.35 21.69
CA MET A 603 -21.91 33.11 20.56
C MET A 603 -21.68 34.52 21.09
N TYR A 604 -20.44 34.99 21.19
CA TYR A 604 -20.14 36.36 21.62
C TYR A 604 -20.93 37.34 20.75
N PRO A 605 -21.94 38.06 21.27
CA PRO A 605 -22.49 39.15 20.50
C PRO A 605 -21.44 40.26 20.58
N ILE A 606 -20.61 40.36 19.54
CA ILE A 606 -19.92 41.62 19.23
C ILE A 606 -20.98 42.73 19.10
N GLY A 607 -22.23 42.36 18.82
CA GLY A 607 -23.36 43.28 18.63
C GLY A 607 -23.06 44.23 17.47
N ASN A 608 -23.66 45.41 17.49
CA ASN A 608 -23.36 46.48 16.53
C ASN A 608 -22.05 47.24 16.87
N LYS A 609 -21.08 46.62 17.54
CA LYS A 609 -19.82 47.32 17.88
C LYS A 609 -18.93 47.46 16.65
N ASN A 610 -18.49 48.69 16.38
CA ASN A 610 -17.51 48.96 15.34
C ASN A 610 -16.14 48.34 15.68
N MET A 611 -15.64 47.49 14.80
CA MET A 611 -14.31 46.87 14.92
C MET A 611 -13.23 47.86 14.47
N LYS A 612 -12.15 47.97 15.24
CA LYS A 612 -10.95 48.72 14.86
C LYS A 612 -9.93 47.73 14.29
N TRP A 613 -9.65 47.89 13.00
CA TRP A 613 -8.69 47.07 12.29
C TRP A 613 -7.32 47.74 12.26
N LYS A 614 -6.26 46.95 12.40
CA LYS A 614 -4.88 47.38 12.11
C LYS A 614 -4.16 46.32 11.29
N LYS A 615 -3.14 46.72 10.54
CA LYS A 615 -2.26 45.78 9.84
C LYS A 615 -1.52 44.93 10.87
N ALA A 616 -1.51 43.62 10.68
CA ALA A 616 -0.74 42.70 11.50
C ALA A 616 0.75 42.79 11.10
N ALA A 617 1.63 42.75 12.10
CA ALA A 617 3.02 42.39 11.90
C ALA A 617 3.10 40.87 11.68
N VAL A 618 3.65 40.46 10.54
CA VAL A 618 3.83 39.07 10.14
C VAL A 618 5.32 38.81 10.03
N LEU A 619 5.79 37.70 10.61
CA LEU A 619 7.18 37.29 10.55
C LEU A 619 7.54 36.79 9.13
N ASP A 620 8.84 36.67 8.84
CA ASP A 620 9.33 36.24 7.52
C ASP A 620 8.85 34.82 7.13
N ASP A 621 8.63 33.98 8.14
CA ASP A 621 8.07 32.63 7.99
C ASP A 621 6.55 32.61 7.77
N GLY A 622 5.87 33.76 7.83
CA GLY A 622 4.42 33.88 7.68
C GLY A 622 3.62 33.74 8.99
N VAL A 623 4.29 33.59 10.13
CA VAL A 623 3.63 33.51 11.45
C VAL A 623 3.22 34.89 11.93
N VAL A 624 1.99 35.00 12.43
CA VAL A 624 1.48 36.19 13.10
C VAL A 624 1.48 35.98 14.60
N ARG A 625 2.35 36.72 15.29
CA ARG A 625 2.45 36.79 16.76
C ARG A 625 1.37 37.72 17.31
N LEU A 626 0.17 37.21 17.60
CA LEU A 626 -0.91 38.03 18.17
C LEU A 626 -0.57 38.48 19.60
N ASP A 627 0.10 37.61 20.35
CA ASP A 627 0.65 37.89 21.66
C ASP A 627 1.63 39.07 21.66
N ALA A 628 2.41 39.29 20.60
CA ALA A 628 3.29 40.46 20.50
C ALA A 628 2.52 41.75 20.20
N GLN A 629 1.31 41.66 19.68
CA GLN A 629 0.62 42.78 19.03
C GLN A 629 -0.61 43.29 19.77
N LEU A 630 -1.22 42.48 20.63
CA LEU A 630 -2.52 42.78 21.22
C LEU A 630 -2.52 42.59 22.73
N LYS A 631 -3.50 43.21 23.38
CA LYS A 631 -3.86 43.01 24.79
C LYS A 631 -5.39 43.12 24.90
N PRO A 632 -6.06 42.33 25.78
CA PRO A 632 -5.51 41.22 26.57
C PRO A 632 -5.04 40.05 25.68
N LYS A 633 -4.19 39.17 26.22
CA LYS A 633 -3.51 38.08 25.49
C LYS A 633 -3.89 36.67 25.98
N GLU A 634 -4.81 36.59 26.93
CA GLU A 634 -5.28 35.33 27.51
C GLU A 634 -6.79 35.47 27.72
N ASN A 635 -7.49 34.35 27.62
CA ASN A 635 -8.95 34.28 27.71
C ASN A 635 -9.63 35.34 26.82
N CYS A 636 -9.21 35.37 25.56
CA CYS A 636 -9.63 36.39 24.60
C CYS A 636 -9.74 35.84 23.19
N HIS A 637 -10.30 36.63 22.28
CA HIS A 637 -10.35 36.31 20.85
C HIS A 637 -10.16 37.56 20.00
N ILE A 638 -9.72 37.36 18.76
CA ILE A 638 -9.61 38.40 17.73
C ILE A 638 -10.19 37.90 16.41
N PHE A 639 -10.46 38.85 15.52
CA PHE A 639 -10.67 38.56 14.12
C PHE A 639 -9.45 38.97 13.31
N ALA A 640 -9.03 38.09 12.41
CA ALA A 640 -8.08 38.36 11.36
C ALA A 640 -8.79 38.30 10.01
N THR A 641 -8.43 39.16 9.07
CA THR A 641 -8.95 39.10 7.70
C THR A 641 -7.88 39.45 6.68
N THR A 642 -7.99 38.81 5.53
CA THR A 642 -7.16 39.07 4.36
C THR A 642 -7.98 38.84 3.10
N ASP A 643 -7.50 39.40 2.00
CA ASP A 643 -8.11 39.26 0.70
C ASP A 643 -7.16 38.50 -0.21
N ILE A 644 -7.55 37.30 -0.64
CA ILE A 644 -6.82 36.48 -1.59
C ILE A 644 -7.31 36.85 -2.99
N ILE A 645 -6.44 37.47 -3.80
CA ILE A 645 -6.78 37.91 -5.15
C ILE A 645 -6.35 36.84 -6.15
N CYS A 646 -7.33 36.24 -6.82
CA CYS A 646 -7.10 35.20 -7.82
C CYS A 646 -7.33 35.76 -9.24
N LYS A 647 -6.46 35.41 -10.19
CA LYS A 647 -6.62 35.83 -11.59
C LYS A 647 -7.68 35.02 -12.34
N LYS A 648 -8.04 33.84 -11.82
CA LYS A 648 -9.05 32.91 -12.33
C LYS A 648 -9.69 32.16 -11.15
N ASP A 649 -10.76 31.42 -11.42
CA ASP A 649 -11.33 30.50 -10.43
C ASP A 649 -10.31 29.36 -10.17
N ILE A 650 -10.04 29.07 -8.90
CA ILE A 650 -9.01 28.10 -8.47
C ILE A 650 -9.55 27.28 -7.29
N GLN A 651 -9.63 25.98 -7.45
CA GLN A 651 -9.68 25.03 -6.33
C GLN A 651 -8.26 24.89 -5.74
N THR A 652 -8.07 24.91 -4.43
CA THR A 652 -6.76 24.76 -3.78
C THR A 652 -6.96 24.30 -2.33
N THR A 653 -5.88 24.07 -1.58
CA THR A 653 -5.90 23.78 -0.15
C THR A 653 -5.37 24.97 0.64
N LEU A 654 -6.15 25.40 1.63
CA LEU A 654 -5.71 26.33 2.66
C LEU A 654 -4.98 25.54 3.76
N ARG A 655 -3.70 25.82 3.99
CA ARG A 655 -2.94 25.28 5.12
C ARG A 655 -2.78 26.33 6.19
N PHE A 656 -3.00 25.97 7.44
CA PHE A 656 -2.89 26.92 8.54
C PHE A 656 -2.58 26.23 9.86
N GLY A 657 -2.01 26.98 10.77
CA GLY A 657 -1.82 26.60 12.16
C GLY A 657 -2.38 27.71 13.04
N HIS A 658 -2.89 27.37 14.21
CA HIS A 658 -3.35 28.33 15.21
C HIS A 658 -3.08 27.79 16.62
N ASN A 659 -2.88 28.70 17.57
CA ASN A 659 -2.94 28.38 18.99
C ASN A 659 -4.41 28.32 19.44
N ASP A 660 -4.71 27.35 20.29
CA ASP A 660 -6.01 27.08 20.88
C ASP A 660 -7.09 26.80 19.85
N ALA A 661 -8.04 27.72 19.69
CA ALA A 661 -9.23 27.50 18.90
C ALA A 661 -9.32 28.52 17.76
N ALA A 662 -9.87 28.08 16.63
CA ALA A 662 -10.10 28.94 15.49
C ALA A 662 -11.37 28.57 14.71
N ILE A 663 -12.01 29.61 14.18
CA ILE A 663 -13.13 29.49 13.25
C ILE A 663 -12.79 30.30 12.00
N ILE A 664 -12.91 29.70 10.82
CA ILE A 664 -12.47 30.31 9.56
C ILE A 664 -13.62 30.33 8.56
N TRP A 665 -13.83 31.49 7.94
CA TRP A 665 -14.78 31.71 6.87
C TRP A 665 -14.08 32.16 5.59
N LEU A 666 -14.54 31.64 4.45
CA LEU A 666 -14.15 32.07 3.12
C LEU A 666 -15.37 32.58 2.37
N ASN A 667 -15.34 33.84 1.93
CA ASN A 667 -16.44 34.50 1.24
C ASN A 667 -17.79 34.41 2.00
N GLY A 668 -17.75 34.39 3.32
CA GLY A 668 -18.91 34.28 4.21
C GLY A 668 -19.33 32.85 4.56
N ASN A 669 -18.76 31.83 3.92
CA ASN A 669 -19.05 30.43 4.25
C ASN A 669 -18.07 29.92 5.30
N LEU A 670 -18.57 29.22 6.31
CA LEU A 670 -17.74 28.54 7.31
C LEU A 670 -16.98 27.39 6.64
N ILE A 671 -15.65 27.37 6.76
CA ILE A 671 -14.78 26.33 6.17
C ILE A 671 -13.99 25.54 7.21
N TYR A 672 -13.89 26.04 8.46
CA TYR A 672 -13.20 25.34 9.55
C TYR A 672 -13.71 25.83 10.90
N GLU A 673 -13.88 24.91 11.85
CA GLU A 673 -14.22 25.18 13.25
C GLU A 673 -13.48 24.18 14.14
N TYR A 674 -12.72 24.71 15.10
CA TYR A 674 -12.05 23.93 16.13
C TYR A 674 -12.08 24.72 17.43
N THR A 675 -12.59 24.12 18.50
CA THR A 675 -12.93 24.82 19.74
C THR A 675 -12.15 24.35 20.97
N ASP A 676 -11.29 23.35 20.81
CA ASP A 676 -10.45 22.83 21.91
C ASP A 676 -9.14 23.61 22.05
N VAL A 677 -8.47 23.46 23.19
CA VAL A 677 -7.15 24.06 23.47
C VAL A 677 -6.06 23.28 22.72
N ASN A 678 -5.12 23.97 22.08
CA ASN A 678 -4.11 23.36 21.22
C ASN A 678 -2.82 24.21 21.17
N ALA A 679 -1.68 23.53 21.11
CA ALA A 679 -0.40 24.21 20.89
C ALA A 679 -0.22 24.50 19.40
N PHE A 680 0.20 25.72 19.05
CA PHE A 680 0.50 26.06 17.67
C PHE A 680 1.55 25.14 17.07
N LYS A 681 1.16 24.49 15.96
CA LYS A 681 2.06 23.85 15.02
C LYS A 681 1.86 24.48 13.65
N TYR A 682 2.97 24.79 12.98
CA TYR A 682 2.95 25.42 11.67
C TYR A 682 2.27 24.51 10.63
N ASN A 683 1.26 25.01 9.91
CA ASN A 683 0.51 24.24 8.89
C ASN A 683 -0.16 22.95 9.39
N GLU A 684 -0.51 22.85 10.67
CA GLU A 684 -1.14 21.66 11.25
C GLU A 684 -2.44 21.24 10.54
N PHE A 685 -3.25 22.22 10.17
CA PHE A 685 -4.56 22.00 9.58
C PHE A 685 -4.55 22.30 8.09
N SER A 686 -5.41 21.60 7.35
CA SER A 686 -5.61 21.80 5.93
C SER A 686 -7.07 21.66 5.53
N VAL A 687 -7.55 22.55 4.67
CA VAL A 687 -8.94 22.55 4.19
C VAL A 687 -8.98 22.81 2.69
N PRO A 688 -9.63 21.94 1.89
CA PRO A 688 -9.86 22.21 0.48
C PRO A 688 -10.85 23.38 0.32
N ILE A 689 -10.50 24.34 -0.53
CA ILE A 689 -11.27 25.57 -0.76
C ILE A 689 -11.43 25.88 -2.24
N GLN A 690 -12.50 26.59 -2.58
CA GLN A 690 -12.72 27.15 -3.91
C GLN A 690 -12.58 28.67 -3.87
N LEU A 691 -11.57 29.20 -4.55
CA LEU A 691 -11.36 30.61 -4.77
C LEU A 691 -11.98 31.01 -6.12
N ARG A 692 -12.68 32.14 -6.14
CA ARG A 692 -13.25 32.74 -7.36
C ARG A 692 -12.26 33.74 -7.95
N LYS A 693 -12.32 33.97 -9.26
CA LYS A 693 -11.62 35.05 -9.93
C LYS A 693 -11.96 36.37 -9.25
N GLY A 694 -10.93 37.19 -9.03
CA GLY A 694 -11.02 38.40 -8.27
C GLY A 694 -10.78 38.14 -6.79
N LYS A 695 -11.50 38.88 -5.95
CA LYS A 695 -11.20 39.04 -4.54
C LYS A 695 -11.94 37.99 -3.71
N ASN A 696 -11.21 37.18 -2.95
CA ASN A 696 -11.76 36.22 -2.00
C ASN A 696 -11.43 36.67 -0.57
N LYS A 697 -12.45 36.90 0.24
CA LYS A 697 -12.26 37.38 1.60
C LYS A 697 -12.14 36.18 2.54
N LEU A 698 -11.00 36.04 3.20
CA LEU A 698 -10.79 35.11 4.29
C LEU A 698 -10.95 35.86 5.62
N VAL A 699 -11.74 35.31 6.53
CA VAL A 699 -11.94 35.83 7.89
C VAL A 699 -11.67 34.70 8.85
N MET A 700 -10.89 34.95 9.89
CA MET A 700 -10.60 33.99 10.95
C MET A 700 -10.95 34.63 12.28
N MET A 701 -11.65 33.91 13.14
CA MET A 701 -11.70 34.20 14.56
C MET A 701 -10.69 33.28 15.24
N ILE A 702 -9.75 33.86 15.98
CA ILE A 702 -8.68 33.12 16.67
C ILE A 702 -8.84 33.39 18.16
N MET A 703 -8.92 32.32 18.93
CA MET A 703 -9.16 32.33 20.37
C MET A 703 -7.87 32.03 21.12
N GLN A 704 -7.82 32.40 22.40
CA GLN A 704 -6.67 32.16 23.27
C GLN A 704 -7.12 31.82 24.68
N ALA A 705 -6.71 30.63 25.13
CA ALA A 705 -6.87 30.08 26.47
C ALA A 705 -5.64 30.35 27.35
N GLY A 706 -4.43 30.42 26.76
CA GLY A 706 -3.19 30.73 27.49
C GLY A 706 -1.90 30.43 26.72
N GLY A 707 -0.77 31.01 27.14
CA GLY A 707 0.53 30.77 26.51
C GLY A 707 0.80 31.64 25.27
N SER A 708 1.55 31.10 24.29
CA SER A 708 1.82 31.81 23.03
C SER A 708 0.54 31.93 22.21
N TRP A 709 0.34 33.05 21.49
CA TRP A 709 -0.85 33.28 20.67
C TRP A 709 -0.47 33.55 19.22
N LEU A 710 -0.49 32.50 18.41
CA LEU A 710 0.08 32.45 17.08
C LEU A 710 -0.91 31.91 16.05
N TYR A 711 -0.75 32.35 14.80
CA TYR A 711 -1.30 31.61 13.67
C TYR A 711 -0.45 31.80 12.42
N ASN A 712 -0.62 30.92 11.44
CA ASN A 712 -0.07 31.07 10.10
C ASN A 712 -1.12 30.62 9.07
N VAL A 713 -1.06 31.16 7.85
CA VAL A 713 -1.90 30.72 6.73
C VAL A 713 -1.08 30.69 5.45
N ASN A 714 -1.18 29.60 4.73
CA ASN A 714 -0.52 29.33 3.47
C ASN A 714 -1.54 28.76 2.48
N LEU A 715 -1.29 28.95 1.19
CA LEU A 715 -2.06 28.34 0.11
C LEU A 715 -1.17 27.38 -0.66
N ASP A 716 -1.65 26.14 -0.82
CA ASP A 716 -0.99 25.20 -1.71
C ASP A 716 -1.05 25.74 -3.15
N THR A 717 0.01 25.52 -3.90
CA THR A 717 0.06 25.86 -5.33
C THR A 717 -0.57 24.79 -6.21
N TYR A 718 -1.21 23.76 -5.63
CA TYR A 718 -1.77 22.60 -6.33
C TYR A 718 -3.24 22.34 -5.95
N GLN A 719 -4.01 21.83 -6.92
CA GLN A 719 -5.41 21.47 -6.80
C GLN A 719 -5.57 20.08 -6.16
N PHE A 720 -6.25 20.00 -5.01
CA PHE A 720 -6.85 18.74 -4.54
C PHE A 720 -8.27 18.62 -5.10
N LYS A 721 -8.56 17.58 -5.90
CA LYS A 721 -9.95 17.12 -6.09
C LYS A 721 -10.29 16.17 -4.94
N SER A 722 -11.22 16.57 -4.07
CA SER A 722 -11.84 15.68 -3.09
C SER A 722 -12.69 14.63 -3.82
N LYS A 723 -12.43 13.35 -3.60
CA LYS A 723 -13.38 12.28 -3.88
C LYS A 723 -14.56 12.41 -2.93
N THR A 724 -15.67 12.99 -3.39
CA THR A 724 -17.00 12.69 -2.84
C THR A 724 -18.06 12.78 -3.95
N SER A 725 -18.82 11.68 -4.03
CA SER A 725 -20.14 11.45 -4.63
C SER A 725 -20.27 11.28 -6.15
N GLU A 726 -20.31 10.03 -6.60
CA GLU A 726 -21.55 9.42 -7.10
C GLU A 726 -21.93 8.24 -6.20
#